data_AF-A0A251ZSL4-F1
#
_entry.id   AF-A0A251ZSL4-F1
#
_cell.length_a   1.000
_cell.length_b   1.000
_cell.length_c   1.000
_cell.angle_alpha   90.00
_cell.angle_beta   90.00
_cell.angle_gamma   90.00
#
_symmetry.space_group_name_H-M   'P 1'
#
loop_
_entity.id
_entity.type
_entity.pdbx_description
1 polymer ?
#
loop_
_entity_poly.entity_id
_entity_poly.type
_entity_poly.pdbx_seq_one_letter_code
_entity_poly.pdbx_strand_id
1 'polypeptide(L)'
;MANENINNDTLSDETSSSTNTITYSSDTVINSSSLTSSPLTSTYTDSSSITTNTSSVTSDNSDDTTSTTSTASLTQVQTFAEPVSTENIEFPTYNVTATMTGASWATLYNATVAGNAISYTGGANYGTDGNYQFYIGESAGTYPGNAIYDTLSKSFAITVNGGVHVGRGNVFIVGSTSAANLTIATPTTVASKTSASLTLASGSYLSVNGYLGAVASTTVTGFISAADSVSMKIASSYYTVGPATGTVINAQFGNNNAMEIGGTFGVYQNASTNIGSNLSLNAGALAVGNNNASIVVGDNANVQVSGDGVLVYGSSTWMQFGSNLTLSASTMSFGANAAGGTQTNNTFSVGTGGNITVDNGVIANQSNGVVELGTSTNLHLINGDLSIGGAGNATGARSWFHMLGDNTLTLDTGSIIMTNTSQTFDWGTSGNISANSLSVNGNNLSFTMNTNASVNLSGSLILDGTSDTMSFGDSLNLNVGTLTTDGNSNLMTLGNELTLNASIVSLGGSTGVTGTQVSAGNNASITISNGFSDNLSNGVASFGSGGHINVLAGDFSVGGAGVDSGQNWVHMGSNNTLSIHTGSLIMTNTSQTFDWGDAGTLVADTVNVSGNNLTFSMGTAANVDLSGTLALDGNTNQMIFGDQLILNVNSVSLGGTAGVGNTSLTVGKYSYFTIYNGFTDNLSNGTVQFEDQVNVSILSGDFSAGGTNISDGDRNWIYFGNDNTLTLDNGSIIMNNSGQTLNFGLNATINASSLNISGNDLIFSANNSANINFTDSINISATSTTLTFGDSTIMSVGTGGINLNTSTNFIYGQSGTLDVNGDITLGLNAEGTVFTIGDNTHLSANNIIINANNPVITLGSNIIYNTTGWVLNGTNDNIALGDGASGSLGNITFGGNASGASFNTGSAGTTTSALTFGNATLVNDATLTLNGNVSGSSVDLSGTAIVSIVSGTTVNLNSLTMDGSQQVTISVGQDATLNISSLTTSNVGSDNIPKIIVNGGTVVVAGQETRATSSLAAHEVDFAGIDNGIYQYTGSIQDANNQLTVTDFTLSDKLVFSAQEGYLEETRYVTSYADGILTVGYVNATTGETETLAKFNYSPADSSQDVPNVIIQESSSSPTGYDLIITQCFLTGTHLLTPEGEVTVENLKAGDQVITLENGQQVSKEIVWAGTMDVNVNHYENKGPLYPVRIKAHAFGLNQPCRDLLVPPEHTIFVDGGLIPARMLVNGRSIIVDTTI
;
A
#
# COMPACT_ATOMS: atom_id res chain seq x y z
N MET A 1 -27.62 -27.61 -35.53
CA MET A 1 -28.84 -27.28 -36.31
C MET A 1 -29.02 -25.77 -36.24
N ALA A 2 -29.16 -25.10 -37.40
CA ALA A 2 -30.29 -24.22 -37.72
C ALA A 2 -30.53 -23.07 -36.70
N ASN A 3 -30.00 -21.84 -36.81
CA ASN A 3 -29.64 -20.92 -37.93
C ASN A 3 -30.79 -20.07 -38.50
N GLU A 4 -30.81 -18.78 -38.15
CA GLU A 4 -30.99 -17.57 -38.99
C GLU A 4 -30.72 -16.35 -38.05
N ASN A 5 -29.82 -15.39 -38.32
CA ASN A 5 -29.69 -14.40 -39.41
C ASN A 5 -30.83 -13.35 -39.41
N ILE A 6 -30.63 -12.05 -39.70
CA ILE A 6 -29.82 -11.43 -40.79
C ILE A 6 -29.23 -10.06 -40.38
N ASN A 7 -27.90 -9.90 -40.57
CA ASN A 7 -27.10 -8.75 -41.08
C ASN A 7 -27.26 -7.31 -40.49
N ASN A 8 -26.32 -6.35 -40.65
CA ASN A 8 -25.13 -6.28 -41.54
C ASN A 8 -23.98 -5.43 -40.94
N ASP A 9 -22.73 -5.76 -41.29
CA ASP A 9 -21.52 -4.95 -41.03
C ASP A 9 -21.30 -3.82 -42.07
N THR A 10 -20.52 -2.77 -41.72
CA THR A 10 -19.14 -2.51 -42.23
C THR A 10 -18.60 -1.09 -41.94
N LEU A 11 -17.50 -1.02 -41.17
CA LEU A 11 -16.23 -0.26 -41.37
C LEU A 11 -16.12 1.28 -41.61
N SER A 12 -15.06 1.82 -40.96
CA SER A 12 -14.05 2.81 -41.41
C SER A 12 -14.33 4.33 -41.54
N ASP A 13 -13.86 5.07 -40.51
CA ASP A 13 -12.67 5.97 -40.53
C ASP A 13 -12.73 7.47 -40.97
N GLU A 14 -11.76 8.23 -40.43
CA GLU A 14 -11.16 9.52 -40.85
C GLU A 14 -11.91 10.89 -40.80
N THR A 15 -11.23 11.86 -40.17
CA THR A 15 -11.18 13.33 -40.47
C THR A 15 -12.36 14.30 -40.19
N SER A 16 -12.28 14.96 -39.03
CA SER A 16 -11.96 16.41 -38.84
C SER A 16 -12.80 17.57 -39.43
N SER A 17 -12.69 18.70 -38.71
CA SER A 17 -13.03 20.10 -39.07
C SER A 17 -14.51 20.53 -39.09
N SER A 18 -14.84 21.44 -38.16
CA SER A 18 -16.00 22.33 -38.23
C SER A 18 -15.51 23.78 -38.30
N THR A 19 -16.07 24.56 -39.23
CA THR A 19 -15.73 25.98 -39.44
C THR A 19 -16.98 26.87 -39.33
N ASN A 20 -16.74 28.18 -39.20
CA ASN A 20 -17.67 29.31 -39.39
C ASN A 20 -18.49 29.84 -38.19
N THR A 21 -17.95 30.92 -37.60
CA THR A 21 -18.51 32.29 -37.55
C THR A 21 -20.03 32.55 -37.48
N ILE A 22 -20.40 33.48 -36.57
CA ILE A 22 -21.23 34.72 -36.74
C ILE A 22 -21.48 35.27 -35.30
N THR A 23 -20.84 36.36 -34.84
CA THR A 23 -21.10 37.81 -35.08
C THR A 23 -22.40 38.35 -34.47
N TYR A 24 -22.33 39.25 -33.45
CA TYR A 24 -22.96 40.61 -33.41
C TYR A 24 -22.83 41.36 -32.05
N SER A 25 -22.77 42.71 -32.12
CA SER A 25 -23.16 43.77 -31.13
C SER A 25 -22.86 43.58 -29.62
N SER A 26 -22.05 44.40 -28.92
CA SER A 26 -22.08 45.87 -28.69
C SER A 26 -23.16 46.38 -27.71
N ASP A 27 -22.74 46.95 -26.56
CA ASP A 27 -22.94 48.37 -26.22
C ASP A 27 -22.28 48.80 -24.90
N THR A 28 -22.26 50.12 -24.64
CA THR A 28 -21.58 50.79 -23.52
C THR A 28 -22.50 51.08 -22.31
N VAL A 29 -21.93 51.34 -21.12
CA VAL A 29 -22.09 52.61 -20.34
C VAL A 29 -21.63 52.47 -18.86
N ILE A 30 -20.64 53.30 -18.50
CA ILE A 30 -20.41 54.06 -17.25
C ILE A 30 -21.26 53.72 -16.00
N ASN A 31 -20.59 53.47 -14.85
CA ASN A 31 -20.84 54.32 -13.66
C ASN A 31 -19.67 54.39 -12.66
N SER A 32 -19.66 55.44 -11.83
CA SER A 32 -18.65 55.73 -10.81
C SER A 32 -19.27 56.45 -9.60
N SER A 33 -18.98 56.02 -8.37
CA SER A 33 -19.30 56.78 -7.15
C SER A 33 -18.44 56.36 -5.95
N SER A 34 -17.94 57.35 -5.20
CA SER A 34 -17.10 57.22 -3.99
C SER A 34 -17.88 57.61 -2.71
N LEU A 35 -17.18 58.09 -1.64
CA LEU A 35 -17.65 58.52 -0.29
C LEU A 35 -17.69 57.36 0.75
N THR A 36 -17.38 57.49 2.05
CA THR A 36 -16.82 58.53 2.99
C THR A 36 -16.43 57.84 4.33
N SER A 37 -15.67 58.35 5.31
CA SER A 37 -14.87 59.59 5.53
C SER A 37 -13.90 59.42 6.74
N SER A 38 -12.92 60.34 6.90
CA SER A 38 -12.11 60.59 8.13
C SER A 38 -12.92 61.41 9.18
N PRO A 39 -12.36 62.06 10.26
CA PRO A 39 -10.99 62.13 10.84
C PRO A 39 -10.96 61.83 12.40
N LEU A 40 -9.88 61.98 13.22
CA LEU A 40 -9.26 63.23 13.75
C LEU A 40 -8.04 63.01 14.71
N THR A 41 -7.01 63.87 14.57
CA THR A 41 -6.10 64.56 15.55
C THR A 41 -5.95 64.08 17.02
N SER A 42 -4.80 64.01 17.74
CA SER A 42 -3.42 64.60 17.74
C SER A 42 -3.11 65.66 18.85
N THR A 43 -1.82 65.92 19.16
CA THR A 43 -1.22 66.94 20.10
C THR A 43 -1.10 66.54 21.60
N TYR A 44 -0.14 66.97 22.45
CA TYR A 44 1.14 67.74 22.32
C TYR A 44 2.15 67.39 23.47
N THR A 45 3.30 68.09 23.57
CA THR A 45 4.44 67.84 24.51
C THR A 45 4.39 68.68 25.83
N ASP A 46 5.36 68.78 26.78
CA ASP A 46 6.83 68.55 26.82
C ASP A 46 7.46 68.50 28.25
N SER A 47 8.79 68.23 28.35
CA SER A 47 9.74 68.51 29.49
C SER A 47 9.63 67.70 30.83
N SER A 48 10.66 67.52 31.69
CA SER A 48 12.15 67.49 31.54
C SER A 48 12.88 66.94 32.80
N SER A 49 13.94 66.12 32.60
CA SER A 49 15.06 65.67 33.48
C SER A 49 15.09 65.79 35.03
N ILE A 50 15.27 64.64 35.71
CA ILE A 50 16.35 64.38 36.72
C ILE A 50 16.46 62.86 37.01
N THR A 51 17.66 62.39 37.38
CA THR A 51 18.08 60.97 37.45
C THR A 51 17.89 60.32 38.83
N THR A 52 17.81 58.97 38.89
CA THR A 52 18.58 58.13 39.85
C THR A 52 18.38 56.62 39.61
N ASN A 53 19.26 55.93 38.89
CA ASN A 53 20.01 56.44 37.73
C ASN A 53 19.37 55.95 36.41
N THR A 54 18.15 55.42 36.55
CA THR A 54 17.05 55.65 35.61
C THR A 54 16.88 57.15 35.30
N SER A 55 16.13 57.40 34.23
CA SER A 55 15.66 58.70 33.75
C SER A 55 16.67 59.58 32.98
N SER A 56 16.21 60.00 31.80
CA SER A 56 16.47 61.27 31.12
C SER A 56 17.82 61.58 30.43
N VAL A 57 17.70 61.68 29.09
CA VAL A 57 18.02 62.86 28.24
C VAL A 57 19.36 62.90 27.48
N THR A 58 19.27 63.56 26.31
CA THR A 58 20.23 63.90 25.25
C THR A 58 21.55 64.52 25.76
N SER A 59 22.66 64.60 24.99
CA SER A 59 22.72 65.24 23.66
C SER A 59 24.09 65.17 22.95
N ASP A 60 24.03 65.17 21.61
CA ASP A 60 24.87 65.95 20.66
C ASP A 60 26.42 65.85 20.74
N ASN A 61 27.09 66.68 19.91
CA ASN A 61 28.48 66.56 19.47
C ASN A 61 29.41 67.64 20.09
N SER A 62 30.73 67.45 19.92
CA SER A 62 31.85 68.41 20.09
C SER A 62 32.30 68.89 21.49
N ASP A 63 33.63 69.00 21.61
CA ASP A 63 34.46 69.95 22.39
C ASP A 63 34.38 70.04 23.93
N ASP A 64 35.43 70.47 24.67
CA ASP A 64 36.90 70.42 24.49
C ASP A 64 37.56 70.78 25.85
N THR A 65 38.83 70.37 26.07
CA THR A 65 39.70 70.70 27.23
C THR A 65 39.24 70.11 28.59
N THR A 66 40.07 69.87 29.61
CA THR A 66 41.24 70.65 30.08
C THR A 66 42.39 69.83 30.71
N SER A 67 43.62 70.13 30.29
CA SER A 67 44.82 70.51 31.10
C SER A 67 45.24 69.70 32.35
N THR A 68 46.52 69.53 32.70
CA THR A 68 47.84 69.75 32.04
C THR A 68 48.93 69.24 33.00
N THR A 69 49.83 68.37 32.55
CA THR A 69 51.23 68.17 33.04
C THR A 69 51.87 67.07 32.19
N SER A 70 53.16 66.97 31.89
CA SER A 70 54.28 67.89 31.70
C SER A 70 55.55 67.02 31.65
N THR A 71 56.36 67.14 30.59
CA THR A 71 57.83 66.90 30.54
C THR A 71 58.44 65.53 30.92
N ALA A 72 59.24 65.00 29.97
CA ALA A 72 60.60 64.44 30.18
C ALA A 72 60.77 63.04 30.86
N SER A 73 61.77 62.19 30.52
CA SER A 73 62.75 62.22 29.40
C SER A 73 63.63 60.95 29.32
N LEU A 74 64.20 60.71 28.12
CA LEU A 74 65.54 60.13 27.83
C LEU A 74 65.83 58.60 27.92
N THR A 75 66.16 58.01 26.75
CA THR A 75 67.24 57.00 26.47
C THR A 75 67.16 55.60 27.11
N GLN A 76 67.78 54.53 26.56
CA GLN A 76 68.83 54.36 25.53
C GLN A 76 68.54 53.06 24.72
N VAL A 77 68.50 53.00 23.36
CA VAL A 77 69.62 52.74 22.39
C VAL A 77 70.43 51.47 22.75
N GLN A 78 70.80 50.51 21.88
CA GLN A 78 71.23 50.42 20.47
C GLN A 78 70.86 48.99 19.94
N THR A 79 70.72 48.56 18.68
CA THR A 79 70.90 49.05 17.27
C THR A 79 70.04 48.10 16.36
N PHE A 80 70.09 47.89 15.02
CA PHE A 80 70.86 48.26 13.78
C PHE A 80 69.95 47.83 12.57
N ALA A 81 70.14 48.09 11.27
CA ALA A 81 71.15 48.83 10.48
C ALA A 81 70.51 49.49 9.22
N GLU A 82 71.16 49.39 8.04
CA GLU A 82 71.08 50.26 6.85
C GLU A 82 71.59 49.46 5.60
N PRO A 83 71.47 49.88 4.31
CA PRO A 83 71.56 51.30 3.90
C PRO A 83 70.78 51.87 2.68
N VAL A 84 70.83 53.20 2.59
CA VAL A 84 70.83 54.13 1.41
C VAL A 84 69.58 55.01 1.20
N SER A 85 69.86 56.31 0.95
CA SER A 85 68.92 57.43 0.77
C SER A 85 68.77 57.90 -0.70
N THR A 86 67.97 58.91 -1.03
CA THR A 86 68.37 60.35 -0.96
C THR A 86 67.18 61.32 -1.01
N GLU A 87 67.41 62.55 -0.58
CA GLU A 87 66.44 63.60 -0.21
C GLU A 87 65.69 64.29 -1.37
N ASN A 88 64.60 64.97 -1.00
CA ASN A 88 64.06 66.12 -1.76
C ASN A 88 65.11 67.24 -1.88
N ILE A 89 65.14 67.93 -3.02
CA ILE A 89 65.79 69.24 -3.16
C ILE A 89 64.78 70.23 -3.75
N GLU A 90 64.42 71.26 -2.99
CA GLU A 90 63.74 72.43 -3.55
C GLU A 90 64.72 73.24 -4.41
N PHE A 91 64.30 73.62 -5.61
CA PHE A 91 64.99 74.61 -6.44
C PHE A 91 64.11 75.84 -6.66
N PRO A 92 64.58 77.06 -6.33
CA PRO A 92 63.82 78.28 -6.59
C PRO A 92 63.94 78.70 -8.07
N THR A 93 62.83 78.70 -8.81
CA THR A 93 62.79 79.19 -10.19
C THR A 93 62.26 80.62 -10.26
N TYR A 94 63.14 81.57 -10.60
CA TYR A 94 62.75 82.92 -10.98
C TYR A 94 62.11 82.92 -12.38
N ASN A 95 60.90 83.47 -12.50
CA ASN A 95 60.25 83.68 -13.80
C ASN A 95 60.85 84.89 -14.53
N VAL A 96 61.29 84.70 -15.78
CA VAL A 96 61.60 85.79 -16.71
C VAL A 96 60.66 85.67 -17.91
N THR A 97 59.74 86.62 -18.04
CA THR A 97 58.70 86.61 -19.09
C THR A 97 59.18 87.39 -20.32
N ALA A 98 59.39 86.71 -21.44
CA ALA A 98 59.67 87.34 -22.73
C ALA A 98 58.37 87.50 -23.54
N THR A 99 57.76 88.69 -23.47
CA THR A 99 56.49 88.98 -24.17
C THR A 99 56.75 89.47 -25.60
N MET A 100 56.34 88.70 -26.61
CA MET A 100 56.32 89.16 -28.01
C MET A 100 54.89 89.54 -28.43
N THR A 101 54.74 90.73 -29.01
CA THR A 101 53.48 91.24 -29.56
C THR A 101 53.70 91.71 -31.00
N GLY A 102 53.11 91.01 -31.98
CA GLY A 102 53.25 91.33 -33.41
C GLY A 102 52.29 90.52 -34.27
N ALA A 103 51.64 91.18 -35.23
CA ALA A 103 50.56 90.59 -36.03
C ALA A 103 51.04 90.09 -37.41
N SER A 104 51.97 89.12 -37.41
CA SER A 104 52.32 88.33 -38.60
C SER A 104 52.94 86.99 -38.19
N TRP A 105 52.65 85.92 -38.93
CA TRP A 105 53.15 84.56 -38.64
C TRP A 105 54.61 84.43 -39.10
N ALA A 106 55.55 84.84 -38.26
CA ALA A 106 56.98 84.69 -38.50
C ALA A 106 57.45 83.27 -38.17
N THR A 107 58.18 82.64 -39.09
CA THR A 107 58.90 81.38 -38.84
C THR A 107 59.97 81.60 -37.77
N LEU A 108 59.97 80.81 -36.69
CA LEU A 108 61.07 80.86 -35.72
C LEU A 108 62.37 80.37 -36.39
N TYR A 109 63.39 81.21 -36.36
CA TYR A 109 64.77 80.87 -36.75
C TYR A 109 65.72 81.49 -35.73
N ASN A 110 66.55 80.66 -35.09
CA ASN A 110 67.56 81.01 -34.07
C ASN A 110 67.14 82.05 -33.01
N ALA A 111 66.45 81.59 -31.97
CA ALA A 111 66.39 82.27 -30.68
C ALA A 111 67.14 81.44 -29.62
N THR A 112 68.44 81.70 -29.45
CA THR A 112 69.25 81.03 -28.41
C THR A 112 68.90 81.58 -27.03
N VAL A 113 67.90 80.99 -26.38
CA VAL A 113 67.40 81.40 -25.06
C VAL A 113 67.86 80.42 -23.98
N ALA A 114 68.55 80.93 -22.96
CA ALA A 114 68.93 80.16 -21.78
C ALA A 114 67.77 80.07 -20.77
N GLY A 115 66.77 79.22 -21.07
CA GLY A 115 65.62 78.99 -20.20
C GLY A 115 64.72 77.84 -20.67
N ASN A 116 64.03 77.17 -19.73
CA ASN A 116 63.38 75.86 -19.97
C ASN A 116 61.91 75.93 -20.48
N ALA A 117 61.41 77.10 -20.87
CA ALA A 117 59.99 77.29 -21.20
C ALA A 117 59.78 78.23 -22.39
N ILE A 118 58.84 77.87 -23.27
CA ILE A 118 58.33 78.73 -24.34
C ILE A 118 56.83 78.93 -24.10
N SER A 119 56.41 80.20 -24.00
CA SER A 119 55.00 80.57 -23.81
C SER A 119 54.55 81.47 -24.95
N TYR A 120 53.45 81.13 -25.59
CA TYR A 120 52.89 81.90 -26.72
C TYR A 120 51.57 82.55 -26.32
N THR A 121 51.49 83.87 -26.50
CA THR A 121 50.36 84.71 -26.08
C THR A 121 49.90 85.60 -27.24
N GLY A 122 49.38 84.98 -28.30
CA GLY A 122 48.87 85.66 -29.49
C GLY A 122 47.44 85.25 -29.81
N GLY A 123 46.50 86.19 -29.77
CA GLY A 123 45.10 85.94 -30.09
C GLY A 123 44.51 87.01 -31.01
N ALA A 124 44.20 86.63 -32.26
CA ALA A 124 43.32 87.38 -33.15
C ALA A 124 42.75 86.49 -34.29
N ASN A 125 41.43 86.62 -34.49
CA ASN A 125 40.61 86.42 -35.68
C ASN A 125 41.15 85.68 -36.93
N TYR A 126 40.36 84.70 -37.36
CA TYR A 126 40.13 84.22 -38.73
C TYR A 126 40.86 84.95 -39.89
N GLY A 127 41.77 84.22 -40.55
CA GLY A 127 42.39 84.56 -41.83
C GLY A 127 42.58 83.30 -42.69
N THR A 128 42.82 83.45 -43.99
CA THR A 128 42.78 82.35 -44.98
C THR A 128 44.09 81.59 -45.16
N ASP A 129 43.96 80.27 -45.31
CA ASP A 129 44.80 79.33 -46.08
C ASP A 129 46.32 79.56 -46.10
N GLY A 130 47.01 78.89 -45.17
CA GLY A 130 48.45 78.62 -45.23
C GLY A 130 48.78 77.29 -44.55
N ASN A 131 49.75 76.55 -45.11
CA ASN A 131 50.30 75.35 -44.49
C ASN A 131 51.48 75.73 -43.58
N TYR A 132 51.38 75.38 -42.30
CA TYR A 132 52.37 75.64 -41.26
C TYR A 132 52.66 74.36 -40.48
N GLN A 133 53.89 73.85 -40.62
CA GLN A 133 54.41 72.76 -39.79
C GLN A 133 55.25 73.34 -38.65
N PHE A 134 54.99 72.90 -37.42
CA PHE A 134 55.79 73.28 -36.26
C PHE A 134 56.85 72.18 -36.02
N TYR A 135 58.12 72.52 -36.20
CA TYR A 135 59.28 71.64 -35.94
C TYR A 135 60.23 72.30 -34.96
N ILE A 136 60.86 71.50 -34.08
CA ILE A 136 61.89 71.95 -33.15
C ILE A 136 63.16 71.10 -33.41
N GLY A 137 64.24 71.74 -33.85
CA GLY A 137 65.53 71.13 -34.17
C GLY A 137 66.44 72.14 -34.87
N GLU A 138 67.76 71.92 -34.83
CA GLU A 138 68.76 72.86 -35.37
C GLU A 138 69.30 72.49 -36.77
N SER A 139 69.57 73.53 -37.58
CA SER A 139 70.47 73.55 -38.75
C SER A 139 70.20 72.62 -39.96
N ALA A 140 69.27 73.06 -40.81
CA ALA A 140 69.37 73.12 -42.29
C ALA A 140 70.23 72.08 -43.06
N GLY A 141 69.57 71.20 -43.82
CA GLY A 141 70.15 70.40 -44.91
C GLY A 141 69.07 69.72 -45.77
N THR A 142 69.16 69.76 -47.10
CA THR A 142 68.12 69.28 -48.03
C THR A 142 67.87 67.77 -48.02
N TYR A 143 66.60 67.39 -48.27
CA TYR A 143 66.06 66.04 -48.54
C TYR A 143 66.94 65.10 -49.41
N PRO A 144 66.71 63.76 -49.41
CA PRO A 144 65.77 62.95 -48.59
C PRO A 144 66.41 61.72 -47.89
N GLY A 145 65.70 61.11 -46.93
CA GLY A 145 65.90 59.71 -46.54
C GLY A 145 66.14 59.44 -45.05
N ASN A 146 65.51 58.38 -44.56
CA ASN A 146 65.45 57.87 -43.18
C ASN A 146 66.64 58.11 -42.24
N ALA A 147 66.30 58.71 -41.08
CA ALA A 147 66.74 58.40 -39.71
C ALA A 147 68.24 58.28 -39.36
N ILE A 148 68.65 59.11 -38.39
CA ILE A 148 69.43 58.70 -37.20
C ILE A 148 69.00 59.58 -36.01
N TYR A 149 69.05 59.04 -34.80
CA TYR A 149 68.71 59.72 -33.55
C TYR A 149 69.97 60.33 -32.92
N ASP A 150 69.84 61.48 -32.24
CA ASP A 150 70.56 61.73 -30.98
C ASP A 150 69.78 62.74 -30.11
N THR A 151 70.30 63.03 -28.92
CA THR A 151 69.54 63.35 -27.73
C THR A 151 69.64 64.81 -27.29
N LEU A 152 68.50 65.50 -27.24
CA LEU A 152 68.34 66.66 -26.36
C LEU A 152 67.89 66.16 -24.99
N SER A 153 68.85 65.94 -24.08
CA SER A 153 68.67 65.27 -22.78
C SER A 153 67.86 66.07 -21.73
N LYS A 154 66.98 66.98 -22.16
CA LYS A 154 66.21 67.90 -21.31
C LYS A 154 64.80 68.10 -21.86
N SER A 155 63.81 67.85 -21.02
CA SER A 155 62.39 68.12 -21.30
C SER A 155 62.13 69.62 -21.51
N PHE A 156 61.16 69.94 -22.37
CA PHE A 156 60.72 71.32 -22.61
C PHE A 156 59.20 71.45 -22.42
N ALA A 157 58.77 72.61 -21.95
CA ALA A 157 57.36 72.95 -21.77
C ALA A 157 56.90 73.96 -22.82
N ILE A 158 55.81 73.64 -23.52
CA ILE A 158 55.08 74.54 -24.40
C ILE A 158 53.76 74.89 -23.71
N THR A 159 53.61 76.14 -23.31
CA THR A 159 52.36 76.66 -22.74
C THR A 159 51.69 77.60 -23.73
N VAL A 160 50.54 77.19 -24.27
CA VAL A 160 49.75 78.04 -25.17
C VAL A 160 48.67 78.76 -24.38
N ASN A 161 48.79 80.09 -24.29
CA ASN A 161 47.82 80.96 -23.64
C ASN A 161 46.90 81.58 -24.70
N GLY A 162 45.97 80.75 -25.23
CA GLY A 162 45.00 81.17 -26.23
C GLY A 162 44.43 80.03 -27.06
N GLY A 163 43.64 80.40 -28.08
CA GLY A 163 42.87 79.47 -28.90
C GLY A 163 43.68 78.69 -29.93
N VAL A 164 44.02 77.42 -29.64
CA VAL A 164 44.66 76.50 -30.60
C VAL A 164 43.65 76.04 -31.66
N HIS A 165 43.59 76.75 -32.79
CA HIS A 165 42.86 76.33 -33.99
C HIS A 165 43.82 75.77 -35.04
N VAL A 166 43.58 74.53 -35.49
CA VAL A 166 44.35 73.89 -36.57
C VAL A 166 43.63 74.13 -37.89
N GLY A 167 44.23 74.94 -38.76
CA GLY A 167 43.70 75.25 -40.10
C GLY A 167 43.71 74.06 -41.05
N ARG A 168 42.97 74.14 -42.17
CA ARG A 168 42.83 73.05 -43.15
C ARG A 168 44.20 72.49 -43.58
N GLY A 169 44.38 71.16 -43.50
CA GLY A 169 45.59 70.48 -43.97
C GLY A 169 46.80 70.53 -43.04
N ASN A 170 46.68 71.13 -41.85
CA ASN A 170 47.79 71.25 -40.90
C ASN A 170 47.84 70.06 -39.92
N VAL A 171 49.07 69.67 -39.55
CA VAL A 171 49.38 68.57 -38.65
C VAL A 171 50.05 69.13 -37.40
N PHE A 172 49.52 68.81 -36.21
CA PHE A 172 50.11 69.24 -34.94
C PHE A 172 50.86 68.06 -34.30
N ILE A 173 52.15 67.94 -34.64
CA ILE A 173 53.09 67.01 -34.02
C ILE A 173 53.77 67.71 -32.84
N VAL A 174 53.72 67.10 -31.66
CA VAL A 174 54.67 67.40 -30.57
C VAL A 174 55.65 66.23 -30.51
N GLY A 175 56.89 66.47 -30.93
CA GLY A 175 57.87 65.40 -31.06
C GLY A 175 59.33 65.86 -31.11
N SER A 176 60.08 65.42 -30.11
CA SER A 176 61.47 64.98 -30.27
C SER A 176 61.62 63.68 -29.47
N THR A 177 62.83 63.11 -29.38
CA THR A 177 63.09 61.84 -28.70
C THR A 177 63.16 61.97 -27.16
N SER A 178 62.44 62.93 -26.57
CA SER A 178 62.48 63.27 -25.15
C SER A 178 61.18 63.95 -24.72
N ALA A 179 60.81 63.78 -23.45
CA ALA A 179 59.50 64.16 -22.92
C ALA A 179 59.16 65.65 -23.16
N ALA A 180 58.03 65.88 -23.81
CA ALA A 180 57.49 67.21 -24.09
C ALA A 180 56.19 67.42 -23.31
N ASN A 181 56.10 68.54 -22.60
CA ASN A 181 54.91 68.93 -21.84
C ASN A 181 54.12 69.97 -22.64
N LEU A 182 52.94 69.61 -23.14
CA LEU A 182 52.01 70.55 -23.78
C LEU A 182 50.90 70.91 -22.80
N THR A 183 50.82 72.20 -22.44
CA THR A 183 49.77 72.74 -21.56
C THR A 183 48.95 73.77 -22.32
N ILE A 184 47.66 73.50 -22.49
CA ILE A 184 46.69 74.45 -23.08
C ILE A 184 45.85 75.02 -21.93
N ALA A 185 46.17 76.24 -21.52
CA ALA A 185 45.76 76.80 -20.23
C ALA A 185 44.35 77.41 -20.21
N THR A 186 43.82 77.81 -21.37
CA THR A 186 42.52 78.50 -21.52
C THR A 186 41.48 77.59 -22.18
N PRO A 187 40.18 77.69 -21.83
CA PRO A 187 39.11 76.92 -22.47
C PRO A 187 39.15 77.00 -24.00
N THR A 188 39.39 75.85 -24.61
CA THR A 188 39.57 75.69 -26.06
C THR A 188 38.72 74.55 -26.60
N THR A 189 38.26 74.73 -27.83
CA THR A 189 37.74 73.66 -28.69
C THR A 189 38.75 73.45 -29.81
N VAL A 190 39.25 72.23 -30.01
CA VAL A 190 40.19 71.91 -31.11
C VAL A 190 39.40 71.70 -32.41
N ALA A 191 38.64 72.73 -32.81
CA ALA A 191 37.72 72.67 -33.94
C ALA A 191 38.45 72.81 -35.29
N SER A 192 38.68 71.69 -35.98
CA SER A 192 39.08 71.69 -37.39
C SER A 192 37.89 71.40 -38.31
N LYS A 193 37.72 72.24 -39.32
CA LYS A 193 36.67 72.07 -40.35
C LYS A 193 37.00 70.98 -41.39
N THR A 194 38.25 70.55 -41.51
CA THR A 194 38.67 69.41 -42.36
C THR A 194 39.97 68.79 -41.84
N SER A 195 39.96 67.50 -41.49
CA SER A 195 41.12 66.66 -41.11
C SER A 195 42.15 67.34 -40.19
N ALA A 196 41.87 67.37 -38.89
CA ALA A 196 42.94 67.47 -37.89
C ALA A 196 43.55 66.10 -37.64
N SER A 197 44.87 66.08 -37.44
CA SER A 197 45.60 64.97 -36.83
C SER A 197 46.45 65.49 -35.67
N LEU A 198 46.18 64.99 -34.46
CA LEU A 198 47.00 65.20 -33.27
C LEU A 198 47.90 63.98 -33.06
N THR A 199 49.20 64.18 -32.92
CA THR A 199 50.15 63.08 -32.67
C THR A 199 51.04 63.38 -31.46
N LEU A 200 51.00 62.49 -30.47
CA LEU A 200 51.77 62.56 -29.22
C LEU A 200 52.87 61.50 -29.22
N ALA A 201 54.12 61.93 -29.10
CA ALA A 201 55.28 61.03 -29.02
C ALA A 201 55.37 60.33 -27.65
N SER A 202 56.18 59.26 -27.55
CA SER A 202 56.31 58.49 -26.31
C SER A 202 56.86 59.35 -25.16
N GLY A 203 56.31 59.20 -23.95
CA GLY A 203 56.68 60.02 -22.79
C GLY A 203 56.13 61.45 -22.82
N SER A 204 55.19 61.79 -23.71
CA SER A 204 54.57 63.12 -23.74
C SER A 204 53.58 63.30 -22.57
N TYR A 205 53.46 64.54 -22.08
CA TYR A 205 52.40 64.96 -21.17
C TYR A 205 51.49 66.00 -21.85
N LEU A 206 50.19 65.71 -21.91
CA LEU A 206 49.16 66.59 -22.49
C LEU A 206 48.19 67.04 -21.40
N SER A 207 48.18 68.35 -21.10
CA SER A 207 47.21 68.98 -20.20
C SER A 207 46.29 69.93 -20.97
N VAL A 208 44.98 69.67 -20.91
CA VAL A 208 43.95 70.46 -21.62
C VAL A 208 42.90 70.95 -20.63
N ASN A 209 42.86 72.27 -20.43
CA ASN A 209 41.84 72.92 -19.60
C ASN A 209 40.58 73.26 -20.44
N GLY A 210 39.99 72.26 -21.11
CA GLY A 210 38.93 72.44 -22.11
C GLY A 210 38.59 71.18 -22.90
N TYR A 211 37.72 71.32 -23.90
CA TYR A 211 37.22 70.22 -24.74
C TYR A 211 38.31 69.71 -25.70
N LEU A 212 38.64 68.43 -25.59
CA LEU A 212 39.36 67.68 -26.62
C LEU A 212 38.34 67.00 -27.55
N GLY A 213 38.65 66.89 -28.84
CA GLY A 213 37.76 66.31 -29.84
C GLY A 213 37.65 67.17 -31.10
N ALA A 214 37.19 66.57 -32.20
CA ALA A 214 37.05 67.23 -33.49
C ALA A 214 35.57 67.35 -33.91
N VAL A 215 35.18 68.51 -34.42
CA VAL A 215 33.82 68.79 -34.94
C VAL A 215 33.95 69.20 -36.42
N ALA A 216 33.68 68.25 -37.32
CA ALA A 216 33.71 68.46 -38.76
C ALA A 216 32.29 68.42 -39.36
N SER A 217 32.13 68.94 -40.58
CA SER A 217 30.88 68.88 -41.33
C SER A 217 30.87 67.69 -42.30
N THR A 218 30.23 66.60 -41.88
CA THR A 218 29.58 65.57 -42.71
C THR A 218 30.39 64.81 -43.78
N THR A 219 31.68 65.08 -43.99
CA THR A 219 32.42 64.54 -45.18
C THR A 219 33.90 64.22 -44.98
N VAL A 220 34.49 64.41 -43.78
CA VAL A 220 35.96 64.38 -43.61
C VAL A 220 36.40 63.69 -42.31
N THR A 221 37.33 62.73 -42.41
CA THR A 221 37.95 62.01 -41.28
C THR A 221 38.99 62.83 -40.51
N GLY A 222 39.12 62.56 -39.21
CA GLY A 222 40.18 63.06 -38.33
C GLY A 222 40.82 61.94 -37.50
N PHE A 223 42.04 62.19 -37.00
CA PHE A 223 42.84 61.19 -36.28
C PHE A 223 43.42 61.74 -34.97
N ILE A 224 43.45 60.91 -33.93
CA ILE A 224 44.23 61.16 -32.71
C ILE A 224 45.17 59.97 -32.54
N SER A 225 46.47 60.23 -32.42
CA SER A 225 47.47 59.18 -32.22
C SER A 225 48.35 59.50 -31.02
N ALA A 226 48.51 58.54 -30.12
CA ALA A 226 49.49 58.57 -29.05
C ALA A 226 50.35 57.33 -29.11
N ALA A 227 51.66 57.49 -28.92
CA ALA A 227 52.59 56.38 -28.76
C ALA A 227 52.44 55.71 -27.38
N ASP A 228 53.44 54.93 -26.99
CA ASP A 228 53.50 54.30 -25.67
C ASP A 228 53.88 55.31 -24.57
N SER A 229 53.38 55.10 -23.35
CA SER A 229 53.72 55.88 -22.15
C SER A 229 53.42 57.38 -22.25
N VAL A 230 52.28 57.74 -22.82
CA VAL A 230 51.74 59.12 -22.85
C VAL A 230 50.78 59.33 -21.68
N SER A 231 50.91 60.48 -21.02
CA SER A 231 50.06 60.90 -19.90
C SER A 231 49.17 62.08 -20.30
N MET A 232 47.87 61.98 -20.04
CA MET A 232 46.86 62.96 -20.43
C MET A 232 46.03 63.42 -19.22
N LYS A 233 45.81 64.73 -19.09
CA LYS A 233 44.91 65.32 -18.08
C LYS A 233 43.97 66.33 -18.75
N ILE A 234 42.67 66.03 -18.77
CA ILE A 234 41.64 66.85 -19.42
C ILE A 234 40.61 67.30 -18.38
N ALA A 235 40.64 68.58 -18.02
CA ALA A 235 39.83 69.13 -16.92
C ALA A 235 38.41 69.56 -17.34
N SER A 236 37.82 68.94 -18.37
CA SER A 236 36.53 69.36 -18.94
C SER A 236 35.36 68.51 -18.46
N SER A 237 34.26 69.17 -18.10
CA SER A 237 33.00 68.56 -17.68
C SER A 237 32.12 68.02 -18.83
N TYR A 238 32.61 68.02 -20.07
CA TYR A 238 31.88 67.57 -21.26
C TYR A 238 32.76 66.70 -22.16
N TYR A 239 32.12 65.86 -23.01
CA TYR A 239 32.70 64.83 -23.88
C TYR A 239 34.11 65.11 -24.43
N THR A 240 34.99 64.11 -24.45
CA THR A 240 36.42 64.30 -24.82
C THR A 240 36.91 63.59 -26.09
N VAL A 241 36.12 62.73 -26.76
CA VAL A 241 36.54 62.06 -28.03
C VAL A 241 35.39 61.82 -29.03
N GLY A 242 34.48 62.77 -29.25
CA GLY A 242 33.47 62.60 -30.32
C GLY A 242 32.62 63.82 -30.71
N PRO A 243 32.16 63.91 -31.98
CA PRO A 243 31.25 64.94 -32.44
C PRO A 243 29.78 64.52 -32.31
N ALA A 244 28.89 65.50 -32.08
CA ALA A 244 27.45 65.26 -32.00
C ALA A 244 26.78 64.83 -33.33
N THR A 245 27.46 64.96 -34.48
CA THR A 245 26.91 64.60 -35.80
C THR A 245 27.95 64.10 -36.80
N GLY A 246 27.72 62.91 -37.36
CA GLY A 246 28.06 62.54 -38.74
C GLY A 246 29.53 62.61 -39.17
N THR A 247 30.49 62.27 -38.30
CA THR A 247 31.93 62.31 -38.63
C THR A 247 32.69 61.13 -38.02
N VAL A 248 33.43 60.38 -38.84
CA VAL A 248 34.35 59.33 -38.40
C VAL A 248 35.62 59.95 -37.80
N ILE A 249 35.89 59.67 -36.54
CA ILE A 249 37.19 59.89 -35.89
C ILE A 249 37.80 58.52 -35.60
N ASN A 250 39.08 58.32 -35.94
CA ASN A 250 39.84 57.15 -35.53
C ASN A 250 40.95 57.55 -34.56
N ALA A 251 40.86 57.08 -33.32
CA ALA A 251 41.90 57.26 -32.32
C ALA A 251 42.72 55.98 -32.10
N GLN A 252 44.02 56.12 -31.92
CA GLN A 252 44.98 55.03 -31.68
C GLN A 252 45.98 55.43 -30.60
N PHE A 253 45.92 54.77 -29.46
CA PHE A 253 46.83 54.96 -28.34
C PHE A 253 47.70 53.72 -28.15
N GLY A 254 48.99 53.88 -27.90
CA GLY A 254 49.93 52.80 -27.61
C GLY A 254 49.71 52.14 -26.23
N ASN A 255 50.76 51.50 -25.72
CA ASN A 255 50.76 50.83 -24.41
C ASN A 255 51.11 51.78 -23.26
N ASN A 256 50.84 51.39 -22.01
CA ASN A 256 51.24 52.09 -20.78
C ASN A 256 50.71 53.53 -20.65
N ASN A 257 49.58 53.84 -21.29
CA ASN A 257 49.03 55.19 -21.35
C ASN A 257 48.21 55.53 -20.09
N ALA A 258 48.34 56.76 -19.60
CA ALA A 258 47.62 57.26 -18.43
C ALA A 258 46.70 58.43 -18.82
N MET A 259 45.44 58.42 -18.37
CA MET A 259 44.42 59.40 -18.73
C MET A 259 43.58 59.79 -17.52
N GLU A 260 43.48 61.09 -17.23
CA GLU A 260 42.63 61.66 -16.18
C GLU A 260 41.67 62.65 -16.83
N ILE A 261 40.36 62.40 -16.75
CA ILE A 261 39.35 63.06 -17.57
C ILE A 261 38.16 63.47 -16.70
N GLY A 262 38.01 64.77 -16.43
CA GLY A 262 36.99 65.34 -15.52
C GLY A 262 35.53 65.32 -16.03
N GLY A 263 35.22 64.45 -16.98
CA GLY A 263 33.93 64.33 -17.67
C GLY A 263 33.86 63.05 -18.49
N THR A 264 33.02 63.01 -19.52
CA THR A 264 32.85 61.81 -20.35
C THR A 264 34.05 61.57 -21.28
N PHE A 265 34.75 60.45 -21.11
CA PHE A 265 35.49 59.81 -22.19
C PHE A 265 34.50 59.02 -23.03
N GLY A 266 34.27 59.44 -24.26
CA GLY A 266 33.29 58.74 -25.09
C GLY A 266 33.37 59.00 -26.58
N VAL A 267 32.96 57.97 -27.33
CA VAL A 267 33.15 57.81 -28.77
C VAL A 267 31.78 57.65 -29.45
N TYR A 268 31.54 58.43 -30.51
CA TYR A 268 30.20 58.58 -31.07
C TYR A 268 30.14 58.55 -32.60
N GLN A 269 29.06 57.96 -33.15
CA GLN A 269 28.69 57.94 -34.58
C GLN A 269 29.80 57.52 -35.56
N ASN A 270 29.99 56.21 -35.74
CA ASN A 270 30.95 55.60 -36.67
C ASN A 270 32.43 55.92 -36.37
N ALA A 271 32.74 56.48 -35.20
CA ALA A 271 34.09 56.70 -34.73
C ALA A 271 34.63 55.45 -34.02
N SER A 272 35.94 55.22 -34.08
CA SER A 272 36.62 54.10 -33.39
C SER A 272 37.79 54.61 -32.54
N THR A 273 37.99 54.00 -31.37
CA THR A 273 39.16 54.25 -30.51
C THR A 273 39.80 52.91 -30.15
N ASN A 274 41.09 52.78 -30.45
CA ASN A 274 41.90 51.61 -30.10
C ASN A 274 42.99 52.06 -29.11
N ILE A 275 43.19 51.30 -28.03
CA ILE A 275 44.17 51.57 -26.98
C ILE A 275 44.98 50.30 -26.73
N GLY A 276 46.30 50.41 -26.60
CA GLY A 276 47.18 49.31 -26.23
C GLY A 276 47.00 48.82 -24.79
N SER A 277 47.87 47.89 -24.38
CA SER A 277 47.81 47.29 -23.05
C SER A 277 48.34 48.23 -21.95
N ASN A 278 48.00 47.95 -20.70
CA ASN A 278 48.39 48.72 -19.50
C ASN A 278 47.83 50.16 -19.50
N LEU A 279 46.57 50.35 -19.94
CA LEU A 279 45.85 51.62 -19.79
C LEU A 279 45.61 51.92 -18.30
N SER A 280 45.79 53.17 -17.88
CA SER A 280 45.22 53.72 -16.66
C SER A 280 44.27 54.87 -17.03
N LEU A 281 42.98 54.76 -16.74
CA LEU A 281 41.95 55.74 -17.08
C LEU A 281 41.12 56.08 -15.84
N ASN A 282 41.15 57.34 -15.41
CA ASN A 282 40.18 57.91 -14.48
C ASN A 282 39.28 58.87 -15.26
N ALA A 283 37.96 58.67 -15.20
CA ALA A 283 36.96 59.41 -15.97
C ALA A 283 35.75 59.85 -15.12
N GLY A 284 35.08 60.92 -15.54
CA GLY A 284 33.74 61.24 -15.07
C GLY A 284 32.68 60.26 -15.60
N ALA A 285 32.77 59.88 -16.87
CA ALA A 285 31.92 58.85 -17.48
C ALA A 285 32.66 58.13 -18.62
N LEU A 286 32.26 56.90 -18.95
CA LEU A 286 32.81 56.12 -20.05
C LEU A 286 31.69 55.70 -21.00
N ALA A 287 31.69 56.15 -22.26
CA ALA A 287 30.55 55.91 -23.15
C ALA A 287 30.91 55.58 -24.60
N VAL A 288 30.19 54.65 -25.21
CA VAL A 288 30.18 54.43 -26.67
C VAL A 288 28.75 54.51 -27.17
N GLY A 289 28.50 55.35 -28.19
CA GLY A 289 27.14 55.77 -28.51
C GLY A 289 26.86 56.04 -29.98
N ASN A 290 25.71 55.55 -30.46
CA ASN A 290 25.16 55.75 -31.82
C ASN A 290 25.97 55.06 -32.94
N ASN A 291 25.28 54.24 -33.75
CA ASN A 291 25.65 53.74 -35.08
C ASN A 291 27.15 53.49 -35.34
N ASN A 292 27.60 52.23 -35.18
CA ASN A 292 28.97 51.77 -35.49
C ASN A 292 30.11 52.46 -34.69
N ALA A 293 29.80 53.08 -33.54
CA ALA A 293 30.82 53.62 -32.65
C ALA A 293 31.54 52.51 -31.87
N SER A 294 32.86 52.63 -31.66
CA SER A 294 33.65 51.60 -30.98
C SER A 294 34.78 52.09 -30.06
N ILE A 295 34.99 51.35 -28.97
CA ILE A 295 36.15 51.43 -28.08
C ILE A 295 36.75 50.02 -27.97
N VAL A 296 38.06 49.89 -28.15
CA VAL A 296 38.83 48.65 -27.98
C VAL A 296 40.07 48.97 -27.15
N VAL A 297 40.33 48.21 -26.09
CA VAL A 297 41.46 48.38 -25.16
C VAL A 297 42.21 47.06 -25.01
N GLY A 298 43.53 47.11 -24.93
CA GLY A 298 44.39 45.94 -24.68
C GLY A 298 44.29 45.40 -23.25
N ASP A 299 45.19 44.47 -22.92
CA ASP A 299 45.23 43.79 -21.62
C ASP A 299 45.66 44.72 -20.46
N ASN A 300 45.36 44.32 -19.23
CA ASN A 300 45.73 44.98 -17.98
C ASN A 300 45.24 46.44 -17.88
N ALA A 301 44.07 46.75 -18.43
CA ALA A 301 43.46 48.07 -18.31
C ALA A 301 42.93 48.30 -16.89
N ASN A 302 43.27 49.44 -16.28
CA ASN A 302 42.72 49.90 -15.01
C ASN A 302 41.85 51.14 -15.28
N VAL A 303 40.56 51.05 -14.99
CA VAL A 303 39.55 52.04 -15.36
C VAL A 303 38.70 52.40 -14.13
N GLN A 304 38.66 53.68 -13.79
CA GLN A 304 37.85 54.22 -12.70
C GLN A 304 36.89 55.28 -13.23
N VAL A 305 35.59 55.12 -12.97
CA VAL A 305 34.52 55.99 -13.49
C VAL A 305 33.68 56.52 -12.33
N SER A 306 33.64 57.84 -12.17
CA SER A 306 33.23 58.50 -10.92
C SER A 306 31.94 59.34 -10.98
N GLY A 307 31.32 59.49 -12.14
CA GLY A 307 30.11 60.29 -12.39
C GLY A 307 29.00 59.47 -13.05
N ASP A 308 28.70 59.71 -14.33
CA ASP A 308 27.54 59.11 -15.04
C ASP A 308 27.71 57.63 -15.44
N GLY A 309 28.78 56.96 -14.98
CA GLY A 309 29.01 55.52 -15.16
C GLY A 309 29.47 55.09 -16.56
N VAL A 310 29.27 53.80 -16.87
CA VAL A 310 29.62 53.18 -18.16
C VAL A 310 28.36 52.99 -19.02
N LEU A 311 28.37 53.46 -20.26
CA LEU A 311 27.20 53.46 -21.14
C LEU A 311 27.51 52.99 -22.57
N VAL A 312 26.89 51.87 -23.00
CA VAL A 312 26.94 51.37 -24.39
C VAL A 312 25.56 51.52 -25.00
N TYR A 313 25.41 52.28 -26.11
CA TYR A 313 24.07 52.58 -26.66
C TYR A 313 24.04 52.91 -28.16
N GLY A 314 22.88 52.75 -28.79
CA GLY A 314 22.65 52.99 -30.21
C GLY A 314 22.47 51.68 -30.99
N SER A 315 23.11 51.56 -32.15
CA SER A 315 23.09 50.30 -32.93
C SER A 315 24.48 49.98 -33.45
N SER A 316 24.81 48.69 -33.51
CA SER A 316 26.11 48.18 -33.96
C SER A 316 27.31 48.79 -33.20
N THR A 317 27.15 49.17 -31.93
CA THR A 317 28.24 49.76 -31.13
C THR A 317 28.98 48.70 -30.33
N TRP A 318 30.31 48.82 -30.16
CA TRP A 318 31.06 47.86 -29.35
C TRP A 318 32.08 48.50 -28.40
N MET A 319 32.14 47.98 -27.17
CA MET A 319 33.14 48.31 -26.16
C MET A 319 33.86 47.02 -25.75
N GLN A 320 35.13 46.89 -26.09
CA GLN A 320 35.94 45.70 -25.85
C GLN A 320 37.16 46.02 -24.98
N PHE A 321 37.43 45.16 -24.00
CA PHE A 321 38.66 45.14 -23.21
C PHE A 321 39.39 43.81 -23.38
N GLY A 322 40.73 43.85 -23.27
CA GLY A 322 41.57 42.66 -23.21
C GLY A 322 41.45 41.94 -21.87
N SER A 323 42.46 41.11 -21.58
CA SER A 323 42.58 40.35 -20.35
C SER A 323 42.87 41.26 -19.15
N ASN A 324 42.57 40.82 -17.93
CA ASN A 324 42.91 41.50 -16.67
C ASN A 324 42.40 42.96 -16.58
N LEU A 325 41.17 43.24 -17.05
CA LEU A 325 40.49 44.51 -16.81
C LEU A 325 40.23 44.68 -15.30
N THR A 326 40.67 45.79 -14.71
CA THR A 326 40.13 46.31 -13.45
C THR A 326 39.21 47.48 -13.79
N LEU A 327 37.92 47.39 -13.47
CA LEU A 327 36.93 48.43 -13.73
C LEU A 327 36.16 48.76 -12.44
N SER A 328 36.15 50.03 -12.04
CA SER A 328 35.29 50.55 -10.97
C SER A 328 34.37 51.62 -11.53
N ALA A 329 33.06 51.51 -11.31
CA ALA A 329 32.06 52.44 -11.84
C ALA A 329 30.93 52.73 -10.85
N SER A 330 30.34 53.92 -10.95
CA SER A 330 29.10 54.28 -10.25
C SER A 330 27.90 53.46 -10.75
N THR A 331 27.75 53.34 -12.07
CA THR A 331 26.70 52.56 -12.76
C THR A 331 27.26 51.95 -14.05
N MET A 332 26.58 50.95 -14.61
CA MET A 332 26.88 50.40 -15.95
C MET A 332 25.57 50.07 -16.68
N SER A 333 25.41 50.42 -17.95
CA SER A 333 24.18 50.16 -18.71
C SER A 333 24.44 49.92 -20.21
N PHE A 334 23.69 48.97 -20.79
CA PHE A 334 23.91 48.45 -22.14
C PHE A 334 22.60 48.46 -22.96
N GLY A 335 22.64 49.05 -24.16
CA GLY A 335 21.46 49.20 -25.05
C GLY A 335 20.45 50.28 -24.63
N ALA A 336 20.80 51.13 -23.65
CA ALA A 336 19.89 52.11 -23.07
C ALA A 336 19.25 53.06 -24.11
N ASN A 337 17.96 53.38 -23.93
CA ASN A 337 17.20 54.16 -24.89
C ASN A 337 17.47 55.68 -24.81
N ALA A 338 18.40 56.18 -25.62
CA ALA A 338 18.71 57.61 -25.68
C ALA A 338 17.64 58.47 -26.42
N ALA A 339 16.92 57.92 -27.41
CA ALA A 339 15.92 58.68 -28.19
C ALA A 339 15.01 57.81 -29.10
N GLY A 340 14.17 56.94 -28.54
CA GLY A 340 12.94 56.45 -29.19
C GLY A 340 13.07 55.60 -30.47
N GLY A 341 14.27 55.08 -30.79
CA GLY A 341 14.53 54.25 -31.96
C GLY A 341 14.80 52.77 -31.63
N THR A 342 14.54 51.87 -32.58
CA THR A 342 14.85 50.44 -32.45
C THR A 342 16.36 50.22 -32.48
N GLN A 343 16.92 49.68 -31.38
CA GLN A 343 18.35 49.39 -31.23
C GLN A 343 18.66 47.94 -31.58
N THR A 344 19.83 47.71 -32.19
CA THR A 344 20.30 46.38 -32.63
C THR A 344 21.82 46.22 -32.51
N ASN A 345 22.27 45.06 -32.05
CA ASN A 345 23.66 44.59 -32.11
C ASN A 345 24.68 45.44 -31.33
N ASN A 346 24.40 45.77 -30.06
CA ASN A 346 25.38 46.43 -29.20
C ASN A 346 26.20 45.39 -28.42
N THR A 347 27.52 45.54 -28.31
CA THR A 347 28.39 44.57 -27.61
C THR A 347 29.23 45.22 -26.52
N PHE A 348 29.25 44.63 -25.32
CA PHE A 348 30.26 44.85 -24.31
C PHE A 348 31.03 43.55 -24.09
N SER A 349 32.37 43.55 -24.22
CA SER A 349 33.17 42.34 -24.01
C SER A 349 34.47 42.58 -23.23
N VAL A 350 34.85 41.60 -22.44
CA VAL A 350 36.06 41.61 -21.59
C VAL A 350 36.80 40.28 -21.75
N GLY A 351 38.13 40.32 -21.82
CA GLY A 351 38.96 39.12 -21.86
C GLY A 351 39.02 38.36 -20.53
N THR A 352 39.89 37.35 -20.47
CA THR A 352 40.11 36.55 -19.25
C THR A 352 40.62 37.40 -18.08
N GLY A 353 40.13 37.15 -16.86
CA GLY A 353 40.66 37.72 -15.62
C GLY A 353 40.10 39.08 -15.24
N GLY A 354 38.91 39.46 -15.71
CA GLY A 354 38.29 40.74 -15.36
C GLY A 354 37.94 40.88 -13.88
N ASN A 355 37.95 42.10 -13.36
CA ASN A 355 37.45 42.46 -12.03
C ASN A 355 36.67 43.77 -12.15
N ILE A 356 35.34 43.68 -12.06
CA ILE A 356 34.40 44.76 -12.34
C ILE A 356 33.60 45.04 -11.06
N THR A 357 33.73 46.24 -10.49
CA THR A 357 32.98 46.68 -9.32
C THR A 357 32.03 47.82 -9.68
N VAL A 358 30.75 47.68 -9.35
CA VAL A 358 29.70 48.69 -9.63
C VAL A 358 28.98 49.08 -8.34
N ASP A 359 28.96 50.37 -8.01
CA ASP A 359 28.46 50.87 -6.72
C ASP A 359 26.93 50.95 -6.63
N ASN A 360 26.27 51.59 -7.61
CA ASN A 360 24.82 51.78 -7.68
C ASN A 360 24.26 51.11 -8.96
N GLY A 361 24.68 49.88 -9.21
CA GLY A 361 24.50 49.19 -10.49
C GLY A 361 23.07 48.74 -10.74
N VAL A 362 22.42 49.29 -11.77
CA VAL A 362 21.42 48.57 -12.56
C VAL A 362 22.06 48.20 -13.88
N ILE A 363 22.65 46.99 -13.96
CA ILE A 363 23.18 46.47 -15.24
C ILE A 363 21.99 46.07 -16.10
N ALA A 364 21.44 47.06 -16.81
CA ALA A 364 20.38 46.85 -17.77
C ALA A 364 20.96 46.40 -19.12
N ASN A 365 20.56 45.25 -19.64
CA ASN A 365 20.74 44.89 -21.05
C ASN A 365 19.42 45.07 -21.80
N GLN A 366 19.30 46.17 -22.56
CA GLN A 366 18.06 46.60 -23.20
C GLN A 366 18.12 46.40 -24.73
N SER A 367 17.29 45.48 -25.25
CA SER A 367 17.04 45.27 -26.69
C SER A 367 18.27 45.00 -27.56
N ASN A 368 18.57 43.72 -27.81
CA ASN A 368 19.59 43.28 -28.77
C ASN A 368 21.03 43.68 -28.40
N GLY A 369 21.34 43.65 -27.10
CA GLY A 369 22.70 43.77 -26.58
C GLY A 369 23.32 42.39 -26.27
N VAL A 370 24.63 42.26 -26.51
CA VAL A 370 25.47 41.14 -26.08
C VAL A 370 26.43 41.65 -25.01
N VAL A 371 26.40 41.05 -23.83
CA VAL A 371 27.42 41.21 -22.79
C VAL A 371 28.22 39.91 -22.74
N GLU A 372 29.54 39.97 -22.88
CA GLU A 372 30.41 38.79 -22.96
C GLU A 372 31.62 38.95 -22.03
N LEU A 373 31.58 38.26 -20.89
CA LEU A 373 32.68 38.25 -19.92
C LEU A 373 33.51 36.98 -20.11
N GLY A 374 34.82 37.15 -20.31
CA GLY A 374 35.78 36.05 -20.43
C GLY A 374 36.03 35.33 -19.11
N THR A 375 36.76 34.20 -19.18
CA THR A 375 37.01 33.30 -18.04
C THR A 375 37.68 33.99 -16.87
N SER A 376 37.41 33.54 -15.65
CA SER A 376 38.00 34.09 -14.42
C SER A 376 37.63 35.56 -14.16
N THR A 377 36.48 36.00 -14.64
CA THR A 377 35.95 37.34 -14.36
C THR A 377 35.17 37.36 -13.04
N ASN A 378 35.45 38.38 -12.22
CA ASN A 378 34.67 38.77 -11.06
C ASN A 378 33.81 40.00 -11.42
N LEU A 379 32.51 39.92 -11.15
CA LEU A 379 31.56 41.03 -11.25
C LEU A 379 30.90 41.24 -9.88
N HIS A 380 31.18 42.38 -9.24
CA HIS A 380 30.69 42.74 -7.91
C HIS A 380 29.81 43.99 -7.97
N LEU A 381 28.54 43.87 -7.60
CA LEU A 381 27.59 44.96 -7.43
C LEU A 381 27.37 45.18 -5.93
N ILE A 382 27.62 46.39 -5.45
CA ILE A 382 27.48 46.73 -4.03
C ILE A 382 26.00 47.03 -3.72
N ASN A 383 25.40 47.95 -4.46
CA ASN A 383 23.99 48.32 -4.35
C ASN A 383 23.31 48.22 -5.72
N GLY A 384 22.22 47.46 -5.82
CA GLY A 384 21.40 47.36 -7.04
C GLY A 384 21.47 46.04 -7.81
N ASP A 385 20.58 45.90 -8.80
CA ASP A 385 20.22 44.65 -9.46
C ASP A 385 20.92 44.42 -10.81
N LEU A 386 21.14 43.15 -11.16
CA LEU A 386 21.47 42.73 -12.52
C LEU A 386 20.16 42.50 -13.31
N SER A 387 19.85 43.37 -14.28
CA SER A 387 18.54 43.42 -14.93
C SER A 387 18.61 43.11 -16.43
N ILE A 388 18.06 41.97 -16.85
CA ILE A 388 18.20 41.46 -18.22
C ILE A 388 16.83 41.53 -18.91
N GLY A 389 16.79 42.28 -20.01
CA GLY A 389 15.54 42.85 -20.53
C GLY A 389 15.16 44.13 -19.78
N GLY A 390 14.53 45.07 -20.46
CA GLY A 390 14.11 46.35 -19.89
C GLY A 390 12.89 46.92 -20.60
N ALA A 391 12.30 47.97 -20.02
CA ALA A 391 11.01 48.53 -20.44
C ALA A 391 11.03 49.13 -21.86
N GLY A 392 10.80 48.29 -22.88
CA GLY A 392 10.73 48.69 -24.29
C GLY A 392 10.02 47.67 -25.18
N ASN A 393 8.89 48.06 -25.76
CA ASN A 393 8.09 47.21 -26.65
C ASN A 393 8.81 46.96 -28.00
N ALA A 394 9.63 45.92 -28.07
CA ALA A 394 10.23 45.40 -29.29
C ALA A 394 10.03 43.87 -29.37
N THR A 395 8.86 43.44 -29.88
CA THR A 395 8.56 42.03 -30.11
C THR A 395 9.60 41.39 -31.02
N GLY A 396 10.36 40.43 -30.48
CA GLY A 396 11.43 39.71 -31.19
C GLY A 396 12.85 40.21 -30.92
N ALA A 397 13.06 41.17 -30.01
CA ALA A 397 14.41 41.53 -29.56
C ALA A 397 15.00 40.42 -28.67
N ARG A 398 16.26 40.02 -28.95
CA ARG A 398 17.00 39.00 -28.19
C ARG A 398 18.28 39.61 -27.64
N SER A 399 18.42 39.64 -26.31
CA SER A 399 19.67 40.10 -25.68
C SER A 399 20.34 38.94 -24.97
N TRP A 400 21.67 38.91 -25.04
CA TRP A 400 22.51 37.85 -24.52
C TRP A 400 23.41 38.38 -23.40
N PHE A 401 23.59 37.57 -22.36
CA PHE A 401 24.57 37.80 -21.30
C PHE A 401 25.35 36.50 -21.10
N HIS A 402 26.60 36.49 -21.56
CA HIS A 402 27.49 35.33 -21.52
C HIS A 402 28.57 35.54 -20.47
N MET A 403 28.76 34.57 -19.57
CA MET A 403 29.89 34.52 -18.63
C MET A 403 30.70 33.27 -18.92
N LEU A 404 31.66 33.37 -19.85
CA LEU A 404 32.39 32.23 -20.39
C LEU A 404 33.33 31.64 -19.34
N GLY A 405 33.31 30.31 -19.16
CA GLY A 405 34.16 29.60 -18.21
C GLY A 405 33.88 29.92 -16.74
N ASP A 406 34.92 29.83 -15.92
CA ASP A 406 34.86 29.85 -14.46
C ASP A 406 34.78 31.28 -13.92
N ASN A 407 33.64 31.71 -13.37
CA ASN A 407 33.42 33.13 -12.99
C ASN A 407 32.88 33.34 -11.57
N THR A 408 32.79 34.59 -11.12
CA THR A 408 32.13 34.96 -9.86
C THR A 408 31.26 36.21 -10.05
N LEU A 409 30.03 36.15 -9.54
CA LEU A 409 29.05 37.22 -9.53
C LEU A 409 28.56 37.44 -8.09
N THR A 410 28.81 38.62 -7.54
CA THR A 410 28.41 39.00 -6.18
C THR A 410 27.52 40.24 -6.23
N LEU A 411 26.32 40.15 -5.66
CA LEU A 411 25.42 41.27 -5.39
C LEU A 411 25.22 41.34 -3.87
N ASP A 412 25.78 42.35 -3.19
CA ASP A 412 25.75 42.39 -1.71
C ASP A 412 24.32 42.59 -1.15
N THR A 413 23.47 43.26 -1.93
CA THR A 413 22.06 43.58 -1.56
C THR A 413 21.04 43.33 -2.67
N GLY A 414 21.49 43.30 -3.93
CA GLY A 414 20.64 43.23 -5.12
C GLY A 414 20.31 41.81 -5.60
N SER A 415 19.43 41.75 -6.59
CA SER A 415 18.93 40.53 -7.22
C SER A 415 19.31 40.44 -8.70
N ILE A 416 19.26 39.23 -9.25
CA ILE A 416 19.33 38.97 -10.69
C ILE A 416 17.88 38.86 -11.20
N ILE A 417 17.50 39.69 -12.18
CA ILE A 417 16.11 39.86 -12.62
C ILE A 417 16.07 39.76 -14.15
N MET A 418 15.52 38.68 -14.69
CA MET A 418 15.28 38.49 -16.11
C MET A 418 13.80 38.71 -16.44
N THR A 419 13.50 39.59 -17.41
CA THR A 419 12.12 39.98 -17.76
C THR A 419 11.93 40.22 -19.26
N ASN A 420 10.68 40.43 -19.69
CA ASN A 420 10.25 40.66 -21.08
C ASN A 420 10.31 39.38 -21.93
N THR A 421 10.66 39.46 -23.21
CA THR A 421 10.58 38.32 -24.15
C THR A 421 11.94 37.89 -24.67
N SER A 422 12.18 36.58 -24.86
CA SER A 422 13.32 36.06 -25.65
C SER A 422 14.74 36.49 -25.20
N GLN A 423 15.00 36.65 -23.91
CA GLN A 423 16.35 36.96 -23.40
C GLN A 423 17.11 35.67 -23.02
N THR A 424 18.44 35.69 -23.12
CA THR A 424 19.30 34.55 -22.78
C THR A 424 20.44 34.97 -21.84
N PHE A 425 20.58 34.25 -20.72
CA PHE A 425 21.73 34.31 -19.82
C PHE A 425 22.43 32.95 -19.85
N ASP A 426 23.64 32.88 -20.40
CA ASP A 426 24.42 31.64 -20.46
C ASP A 426 25.71 31.78 -19.64
N TRP A 427 25.73 31.12 -18.49
CA TRP A 427 26.90 30.96 -17.64
C TRP A 427 27.69 29.72 -18.05
N GLY A 428 29.01 29.85 -18.13
CA GLY A 428 29.96 28.85 -18.59
C GLY A 428 30.20 27.67 -17.64
N THR A 429 31.40 27.10 -17.71
CA THR A 429 31.72 25.74 -17.21
C THR A 429 31.82 25.56 -15.70
N SER A 430 31.86 26.64 -14.93
CA SER A 430 31.72 26.63 -13.46
C SER A 430 31.51 28.05 -12.93
N GLY A 431 31.19 28.21 -11.65
CA GLY A 431 31.32 29.52 -11.00
C GLY A 431 30.37 29.77 -9.85
N ASN A 432 30.55 30.92 -9.20
CA ASN A 432 29.84 31.29 -7.99
C ASN A 432 28.89 32.48 -8.24
N ILE A 433 27.62 32.33 -7.86
CA ILE A 433 26.66 33.41 -7.70
C ILE A 433 26.40 33.61 -6.20
N SER A 434 26.47 34.86 -5.75
CA SER A 434 26.00 35.31 -4.44
C SER A 434 25.09 36.52 -4.66
N ALA A 435 23.81 36.44 -4.25
CA ALA A 435 22.85 37.54 -4.43
C ALA A 435 21.75 37.52 -3.37
N ASN A 436 20.85 38.50 -3.42
CA ASN A 436 19.57 38.42 -2.72
C ASN A 436 18.67 37.36 -3.36
N SER A 437 18.19 37.60 -4.58
CA SER A 437 17.29 36.69 -5.29
C SER A 437 17.70 36.53 -6.76
N LEU A 438 17.22 35.46 -7.42
CA LEU A 438 17.31 35.24 -8.86
C LEU A 438 15.89 34.97 -9.37
N SER A 439 15.39 35.81 -10.27
CA SER A 439 14.04 35.73 -10.82
C SER A 439 14.05 35.72 -12.35
N VAL A 440 13.33 34.76 -12.92
CA VAL A 440 13.04 34.65 -14.35
C VAL A 440 11.52 34.74 -14.53
N ASN A 441 11.04 35.90 -14.96
CA ASN A 441 9.62 36.18 -15.18
C ASN A 441 9.44 36.97 -16.48
N GLY A 442 9.12 36.25 -17.55
CA GLY A 442 8.79 36.85 -18.84
C GLY A 442 8.12 35.87 -19.79
N ASN A 443 8.63 35.78 -21.01
CA ASN A 443 8.13 34.88 -22.04
C ASN A 443 9.27 34.38 -22.93
N ASN A 444 9.46 33.05 -22.99
CA ASN A 444 10.56 32.39 -23.70
C ASN A 444 11.94 32.95 -23.24
N LEU A 445 12.14 33.16 -21.94
CA LEU A 445 13.45 33.47 -21.35
C LEU A 445 14.26 32.19 -21.14
N SER A 446 15.60 32.27 -21.22
CA SER A 446 16.50 31.15 -20.93
C SER A 446 17.60 31.58 -19.97
N PHE A 447 17.67 30.94 -18.81
CA PHE A 447 18.79 31.01 -17.87
C PHE A 447 19.51 29.66 -17.85
N THR A 448 20.80 29.67 -18.17
CA THR A 448 21.64 28.46 -18.26
C THR A 448 22.86 28.62 -17.35
N MET A 449 23.16 27.61 -16.54
CA MET A 449 24.49 27.37 -15.97
C MET A 449 24.93 25.96 -16.34
N ASN A 450 26.22 25.76 -16.62
CA ASN A 450 26.74 24.41 -16.83
C ASN A 450 27.11 23.76 -15.47
N THR A 451 28.07 22.84 -15.48
CA THR A 451 28.45 22.03 -14.30
C THR A 451 29.18 22.85 -13.22
N ASN A 452 29.38 22.27 -12.04
CA ASN A 452 30.22 22.81 -10.95
C ASN A 452 29.88 24.26 -10.55
N ALA A 453 28.59 24.61 -10.57
CA ALA A 453 28.10 25.91 -10.14
C ALA A 453 27.80 25.94 -8.63
N SER A 454 27.91 27.12 -8.02
CA SER A 454 27.50 27.41 -6.65
C SER A 454 26.63 28.66 -6.64
N VAL A 455 25.39 28.54 -6.20
CA VAL A 455 24.39 29.63 -6.22
C VAL A 455 23.88 29.84 -4.80
N ASN A 456 24.08 31.03 -4.27
CA ASN A 456 23.81 31.38 -2.87
C ASN A 456 22.90 32.61 -2.85
N LEU A 457 21.63 32.41 -2.51
CA LEU A 457 20.58 33.42 -2.50
C LEU A 457 20.05 33.57 -1.08
N SER A 458 20.16 34.78 -0.51
CA SER A 458 19.60 35.06 0.83
C SER A 458 18.07 35.22 0.83
N GLY A 459 17.48 35.41 -0.35
CA GLY A 459 16.06 35.48 -0.66
C GLY A 459 15.60 34.28 -1.50
N SER A 460 15.17 34.51 -2.75
CA SER A 460 14.37 33.54 -3.53
C SER A 460 14.99 33.16 -4.86
N LEU A 461 14.83 31.90 -5.29
CA LEU A 461 14.93 31.46 -6.68
C LEU A 461 13.53 31.34 -7.26
N ILE A 462 13.22 32.11 -8.31
CA ILE A 462 11.87 32.26 -8.88
C ILE A 462 11.89 32.01 -10.39
N LEU A 463 10.95 31.19 -10.86
CA LEU A 463 10.63 30.98 -12.28
C LEU A 463 9.11 31.14 -12.45
N ASP A 464 8.65 32.26 -13.01
CA ASP A 464 7.25 32.75 -12.91
C ASP A 464 6.73 33.30 -14.27
N GLY A 465 7.39 32.94 -15.37
CA GLY A 465 7.08 33.42 -16.72
C GLY A 465 6.12 32.54 -17.53
N THR A 466 6.29 32.54 -18.85
CA THR A 466 5.59 31.62 -19.76
C THR A 466 6.53 31.06 -20.81
N SER A 467 6.68 29.73 -20.84
CA SER A 467 7.69 29.01 -21.63
C SER A 467 9.12 29.43 -21.29
N ASP A 468 9.37 29.87 -20.06
CA ASP A 468 10.68 30.26 -19.56
C ASP A 468 11.45 29.02 -19.05
N THR A 469 12.75 28.95 -19.34
CA THR A 469 13.60 27.80 -19.05
C THR A 469 14.75 28.16 -18.12
N MET A 470 14.96 27.39 -17.06
CA MET A 470 16.06 27.53 -16.11
C MET A 470 16.81 26.20 -15.98
N SER A 471 18.01 26.13 -16.55
CA SER A 471 18.81 24.91 -16.64
C SER A 471 20.14 25.06 -15.89
N PHE A 472 20.47 24.10 -15.04
CA PHE A 472 21.74 23.99 -14.33
C PHE A 472 22.38 22.62 -14.61
N GLY A 473 23.69 22.59 -14.85
CA GLY A 473 24.44 21.36 -15.06
C GLY A 473 24.70 20.56 -13.78
N ASP A 474 25.47 19.49 -13.94
CA ASP A 474 25.82 18.54 -12.88
C ASP A 474 26.70 19.16 -11.77
N SER A 475 26.62 18.59 -10.58
CA SER A 475 27.36 18.98 -9.36
C SER A 475 27.06 20.43 -8.91
N LEU A 476 25.81 20.87 -9.07
CA LEU A 476 25.31 22.17 -8.59
C LEU A 476 25.19 22.21 -7.06
N ASN A 477 25.71 23.26 -6.44
CA ASN A 477 25.37 23.65 -5.07
C ASN A 477 24.40 24.83 -5.12
N LEU A 478 23.21 24.70 -4.51
CA LEU A 478 22.13 25.68 -4.57
C LEU A 478 21.58 25.93 -3.16
N ASN A 479 21.92 27.08 -2.58
CA ASN A 479 21.47 27.51 -1.26
C ASN A 479 20.51 28.68 -1.42
N VAL A 480 19.24 28.52 -1.01
CA VAL A 480 18.17 29.52 -1.23
C VAL A 480 17.27 29.66 0.01
N GLY A 481 16.68 30.83 0.18
CA GLY A 481 15.55 31.02 1.11
C GLY A 481 14.33 30.26 0.61
N THR A 482 13.76 30.63 -0.54
CA THR A 482 12.69 29.85 -1.18
C THR A 482 13.03 29.45 -2.60
N LEU A 483 12.52 28.30 -3.04
CA LEU A 483 12.45 27.90 -4.44
C LEU A 483 10.98 27.95 -4.86
N THR A 484 10.66 28.80 -5.84
CA THR A 484 9.32 28.96 -6.39
C THR A 484 9.32 28.73 -7.90
N THR A 485 8.47 27.81 -8.36
CA THR A 485 8.03 27.80 -9.77
C THR A 485 6.55 28.14 -9.85
N ASP A 486 6.19 29.02 -10.76
CA ASP A 486 4.84 29.46 -11.07
C ASP A 486 4.79 29.76 -12.59
N GLY A 487 3.65 30.18 -13.12
CA GLY A 487 3.51 30.47 -14.56
C GLY A 487 3.51 29.22 -15.47
N ASN A 488 3.24 29.42 -16.76
CA ASN A 488 2.81 28.36 -17.68
C ASN A 488 3.92 27.79 -18.57
N SER A 489 3.95 26.47 -18.73
CA SER A 489 4.86 25.73 -19.62
C SER A 489 6.35 25.99 -19.37
N ASN A 490 6.70 26.36 -18.13
CA ASN A 490 8.08 26.66 -17.73
C ASN A 490 8.86 25.35 -17.51
N LEU A 491 10.17 25.36 -17.73
CA LEU A 491 11.03 24.19 -17.56
C LEU A 491 12.20 24.49 -16.63
N MET A 492 12.24 23.85 -15.47
CA MET A 492 13.40 23.87 -14.58
C MET A 492 14.14 22.53 -14.64
N THR A 493 15.42 22.55 -14.95
CA THR A 493 16.28 21.36 -14.97
C THR A 493 17.49 21.58 -14.06
N LEU A 494 17.63 20.73 -13.06
CA LEU A 494 18.77 20.66 -12.15
C LEU A 494 19.55 19.38 -12.49
N GLY A 495 20.86 19.47 -12.67
CA GLY A 495 21.70 18.34 -13.06
C GLY A 495 21.81 17.21 -12.04
N ASN A 496 22.64 16.23 -12.36
CA ASN A 496 23.02 15.16 -11.43
C ASN A 496 23.87 15.73 -10.28
N GLU A 497 23.94 15.03 -9.14
CA GLU A 497 24.75 15.43 -7.97
C GLU A 497 24.40 16.83 -7.40
N LEU A 498 23.15 17.26 -7.60
CA LEU A 498 22.59 18.46 -6.97
C LEU A 498 22.75 18.41 -5.45
N THR A 499 23.16 19.53 -4.84
CA THR A 499 22.97 19.81 -3.41
C THR A 499 22.11 21.05 -3.27
N LEU A 500 20.83 20.87 -2.94
CA LEU A 500 19.85 21.94 -2.72
C LEU A 500 19.57 22.11 -1.22
N ASN A 501 19.78 23.30 -0.68
CA ASN A 501 19.30 23.70 0.64
C ASN A 501 18.27 24.82 0.47
N ALA A 502 17.02 24.56 0.88
CA ALA A 502 15.91 25.50 0.79
C ALA A 502 15.23 25.69 2.16
N SER A 503 14.62 26.85 2.41
CA SER A 503 13.68 27.00 3.53
C SER A 503 12.30 26.48 3.18
N ILE A 504 11.82 26.73 1.94
CA ILE A 504 10.55 26.24 1.39
C ILE A 504 10.76 25.93 -0.10
N VAL A 505 10.13 24.86 -0.60
CA VAL A 505 9.97 24.60 -2.04
C VAL A 505 8.49 24.63 -2.40
N SER A 506 8.12 25.45 -3.39
CA SER A 506 6.75 25.61 -3.88
C SER A 506 6.73 25.52 -5.40
N LEU A 507 6.13 24.46 -5.95
CA LEU A 507 5.94 24.28 -7.38
C LEU A 507 4.47 24.57 -7.71
N GLY A 508 4.19 25.41 -8.69
CA GLY A 508 2.84 25.87 -9.04
C GLY A 508 2.24 26.91 -8.08
N GLY A 509 1.63 27.96 -8.65
CA GLY A 509 0.80 28.94 -7.96
C GLY A 509 -0.66 28.51 -7.78
N SER A 510 -1.47 29.40 -7.20
CA SER A 510 -2.84 29.09 -6.74
C SER A 510 -3.93 29.03 -7.82
N THR A 511 -3.63 29.36 -9.09
CA THR A 511 -4.59 29.24 -10.19
C THR A 511 -3.92 28.93 -11.53
N GLY A 512 -4.24 27.78 -12.12
CA GLY A 512 -4.16 27.58 -13.58
C GLY A 512 -2.76 27.49 -14.21
N VAL A 513 -1.72 27.16 -13.43
CA VAL A 513 -0.40 26.79 -13.97
C VAL A 513 -0.53 25.49 -14.76
N THR A 514 -0.21 25.52 -16.06
CA THR A 514 -0.30 24.37 -16.96
C THR A 514 1.01 24.08 -17.69
N GLY A 515 1.39 22.80 -17.79
CA GLY A 515 2.51 22.34 -18.63
C GLY A 515 3.92 22.50 -18.03
N THR A 516 4.03 23.07 -16.82
CA THR A 516 5.31 23.37 -16.18
C THR A 516 5.99 22.10 -15.62
N GLN A 517 7.29 21.96 -15.84
CA GLN A 517 8.09 20.78 -15.53
C GLN A 517 9.32 21.15 -14.69
N VAL A 518 9.61 20.34 -13.67
CA VAL A 518 10.73 20.53 -12.74
C VAL A 518 11.45 19.19 -12.57
N SER A 519 12.69 19.10 -13.05
CA SER A 519 13.47 17.85 -13.05
C SER A 519 14.78 18.00 -12.29
N ALA A 520 15.05 17.12 -11.33
CA ALA A 520 16.37 16.95 -10.72
C ALA A 520 17.04 15.66 -11.20
N GLY A 521 18.36 15.69 -11.45
CA GLY A 521 19.13 14.54 -11.92
C GLY A 521 19.33 13.44 -10.87
N ASN A 522 20.15 12.45 -11.20
CA ASN A 522 20.50 11.36 -10.29
C ASN A 522 21.38 11.86 -9.13
N ASN A 523 21.35 11.15 -8.00
CA ASN A 523 22.13 11.46 -6.79
C ASN A 523 21.87 12.87 -6.21
N ALA A 524 20.67 13.42 -6.43
CA ALA A 524 20.28 14.73 -5.90
C ALA A 524 20.07 14.67 -4.37
N SER A 525 20.79 15.52 -3.63
CA SER A 525 20.63 15.76 -2.20
C SER A 525 19.84 17.04 -1.98
N ILE A 526 18.65 16.95 -1.38
CA ILE A 526 17.72 18.06 -1.21
C ILE A 526 17.34 18.17 0.26
N THR A 527 17.65 19.29 0.91
CA THR A 527 17.23 19.59 2.29
C THR A 527 16.29 20.78 2.31
N ILE A 528 15.12 20.62 2.93
CA ILE A 528 14.03 21.59 2.98
C ILE A 528 13.63 21.85 4.43
N SER A 529 13.69 23.10 4.89
CA SER A 529 13.52 23.40 6.31
C SER A 529 12.07 23.47 6.81
N ASN A 530 11.12 23.92 5.99
CA ASN A 530 9.74 24.25 6.40
C ASN A 530 8.66 23.76 5.39
N GLY A 531 8.90 22.62 4.73
CA GLY A 531 7.92 21.94 3.89
C GLY A 531 8.07 22.12 2.37
N PHE A 532 7.46 21.19 1.64
CA PHE A 532 7.41 21.12 0.17
C PHE A 532 5.94 21.13 -0.26
N SER A 533 5.59 21.93 -1.28
CA SER A 533 4.29 21.83 -1.94
C SER A 533 4.44 21.79 -3.46
N ASP A 534 3.80 20.81 -4.09
CA ASP A 534 3.59 20.75 -5.53
C ASP A 534 2.11 20.94 -5.86
N ASN A 535 1.79 22.09 -6.44
CA ASN A 535 0.47 22.56 -6.82
C ASN A 535 0.31 22.65 -8.35
N LEU A 536 1.23 22.04 -9.11
CA LEU A 536 1.20 22.06 -10.58
C LEU A 536 -0.09 21.40 -11.14
N SER A 537 -0.50 21.84 -12.33
CA SER A 537 -1.59 21.21 -13.10
C SER A 537 -1.06 20.84 -14.48
N ASN A 538 -1.33 19.63 -14.97
CA ASN A 538 -0.71 19.13 -16.22
C ASN A 538 0.81 19.32 -16.21
N GLY A 539 1.44 19.08 -15.06
CA GLY A 539 2.86 19.30 -14.79
C GLY A 539 3.57 18.03 -14.33
N VAL A 540 4.89 18.12 -14.24
CA VAL A 540 5.75 16.99 -13.81
C VAL A 540 6.84 17.47 -12.88
N ALA A 541 6.91 16.91 -11.67
CA ALA A 541 8.05 17.01 -10.77
C ALA A 541 8.80 15.67 -10.75
N SER A 542 9.99 15.60 -11.35
CA SER A 542 10.74 14.35 -11.52
C SER A 542 12.10 14.36 -10.84
N PHE A 543 12.40 13.34 -10.02
CA PHE A 543 13.68 13.15 -9.36
C PHE A 543 14.38 11.91 -9.93
N GLY A 544 15.65 12.05 -10.32
CA GLY A 544 16.49 10.95 -10.80
C GLY A 544 16.74 9.88 -9.74
N SER A 545 17.46 8.81 -10.10
CA SER A 545 17.72 7.69 -9.18
C SER A 545 18.79 8.03 -8.12
N GLY A 546 18.71 7.40 -6.95
CA GLY A 546 19.75 7.47 -5.90
C GLY A 546 19.84 8.80 -5.14
N GLY A 547 18.82 9.66 -5.20
CA GLY A 547 18.75 10.90 -4.43
C GLY A 547 18.21 10.74 -3.01
N HIS A 548 18.37 11.80 -2.20
CA HIS A 548 17.84 11.90 -0.85
C HIS A 548 17.14 13.24 -0.67
N ILE A 549 15.84 13.21 -0.39
CA ILE A 549 15.01 14.38 -0.07
C ILE A 549 14.73 14.36 1.44
N ASN A 550 15.12 15.43 2.12
CA ASN A 550 15.05 15.58 3.56
C ASN A 550 14.22 16.82 3.92
N VAL A 551 13.02 16.61 4.44
CA VAL A 551 12.16 17.67 4.97
C VAL A 551 12.31 17.69 6.49
N LEU A 552 12.86 18.78 7.03
CA LEU A 552 13.17 18.89 8.47
C LEU A 552 11.93 19.19 9.32
N ALA A 553 11.02 20.01 8.78
CA ALA A 553 9.71 20.27 9.35
C ALA A 553 8.72 20.68 8.24
N GLY A 554 7.44 20.42 8.47
CA GLY A 554 6.37 20.66 7.51
C GLY A 554 6.13 19.47 6.58
N ASP A 555 4.99 19.48 5.91
CA ASP A 555 4.54 18.38 5.06
C ASP A 555 5.25 18.35 3.71
N PHE A 556 5.22 17.19 3.05
CA PHE A 556 5.42 17.05 1.61
C PHE A 556 4.04 16.94 0.97
N SER A 557 3.51 18.04 0.46
CA SER A 557 2.16 18.11 -0.09
C SER A 557 2.18 18.02 -1.62
N VAL A 558 1.33 17.16 -2.17
CA VAL A 558 1.02 17.11 -3.60
C VAL A 558 -0.45 17.47 -3.77
N GLY A 559 -0.69 18.63 -4.37
CA GLY A 559 -1.98 19.29 -4.48
C GLY A 559 -2.12 20.49 -3.54
N GLY A 560 -2.20 21.68 -4.13
CA GLY A 560 -2.69 22.90 -3.50
C GLY A 560 -4.09 23.26 -3.99
N ALA A 561 -4.93 23.86 -3.15
CA ALA A 561 -6.34 24.06 -3.45
C ALA A 561 -6.59 24.91 -4.72
N GLY A 562 -7.32 24.36 -5.70
CA GLY A 562 -7.86 25.13 -6.85
C GLY A 562 -7.74 24.53 -8.25
N VAL A 563 -7.46 23.24 -8.43
CA VAL A 563 -7.21 22.62 -9.76
C VAL A 563 -8.09 21.39 -10.04
N ASP A 564 -9.22 21.61 -10.72
CA ASP A 564 -10.29 20.62 -10.93
C ASP A 564 -10.22 19.80 -12.25
N SER A 565 -9.12 19.87 -13.03
CA SER A 565 -9.13 19.28 -14.40
C SER A 565 -7.79 18.87 -15.05
N GLY A 566 -6.66 18.91 -14.33
CA GLY A 566 -5.35 18.52 -14.88
C GLY A 566 -4.74 17.32 -14.17
N GLN A 567 -3.95 16.51 -14.87
CA GLN A 567 -3.14 15.45 -14.24
C GLN A 567 -1.84 16.04 -13.70
N ASN A 568 -1.47 15.79 -12.44
CA ASN A 568 -0.15 16.15 -11.93
C ASN A 568 0.69 14.93 -11.58
N TRP A 569 1.95 14.88 -12.01
CA TRP A 569 2.83 13.73 -11.84
C TRP A 569 4.07 14.08 -10.99
N VAL A 570 4.17 13.47 -9.81
CA VAL A 570 5.42 13.39 -9.06
C VAL A 570 6.07 12.05 -9.35
N HIS A 571 7.27 12.05 -9.93
CA HIS A 571 8.02 10.83 -10.22
C HIS A 571 9.33 10.79 -9.45
N MET A 572 9.60 9.68 -8.76
CA MET A 572 10.88 9.40 -8.11
C MET A 572 11.52 8.17 -8.75
N GLY A 573 12.76 8.29 -9.21
CA GLY A 573 13.54 7.16 -9.71
C GLY A 573 13.86 6.10 -8.63
N SER A 574 14.55 5.04 -9.02
CA SER A 574 14.92 3.94 -8.11
C SER A 574 15.95 4.38 -7.05
N ASN A 575 15.99 3.69 -5.91
CA ASN A 575 16.93 3.90 -4.81
C ASN A 575 16.89 5.30 -4.16
N ASN A 576 15.80 6.07 -4.35
CA ASN A 576 15.63 7.35 -3.67
C ASN A 576 15.24 7.17 -2.19
N THR A 577 15.48 8.21 -1.39
CA THR A 577 14.94 8.36 -0.03
C THR A 577 14.11 9.64 0.08
N LEU A 578 12.93 9.58 0.70
CA LEU A 578 12.20 10.74 1.23
C LEU A 578 12.10 10.59 2.75
N SER A 579 12.62 11.58 3.50
CA SER A 579 12.57 11.60 4.96
C SER A 579 11.96 12.90 5.44
N ILE A 580 10.75 12.81 6.00
CA ILE A 580 9.99 13.91 6.60
C ILE A 580 10.11 13.75 8.12
N HIS A 581 10.90 14.63 8.76
CA HIS A 581 11.27 14.49 10.18
C HIS A 581 10.17 14.91 11.15
N THR A 582 9.34 15.90 10.75
CA THR A 582 8.12 16.30 11.46
C THR A 582 7.12 16.82 10.42
N GLY A 583 6.11 16.01 10.09
CA GLY A 583 5.20 16.25 8.96
C GLY A 583 4.85 14.97 8.20
N SER A 584 3.92 15.10 7.25
CA SER A 584 3.30 14.00 6.51
C SER A 584 3.52 14.11 5.00
N LEU A 585 3.36 12.99 4.30
CA LEU A 585 3.14 12.97 2.85
C LEU A 585 1.63 13.09 2.59
N ILE A 586 1.20 14.11 1.86
CA ILE A 586 -0.22 14.47 1.71
C ILE A 586 -0.62 14.57 0.24
N MET A 587 -1.73 13.94 -0.16
CA MET A 587 -2.33 13.98 -1.50
C MET A 587 -3.84 14.20 -1.39
N THR A 588 -4.36 15.36 -1.82
CA THR A 588 -5.71 15.85 -1.43
C THR A 588 -6.60 16.40 -2.54
N ASN A 589 -6.08 16.65 -3.75
CA ASN A 589 -6.86 17.21 -4.87
C ASN A 589 -7.44 16.10 -5.79
N THR A 590 -7.77 16.45 -7.03
CA THR A 590 -8.20 15.50 -8.07
C THR A 590 -7.07 15.15 -9.04
N SER A 591 -7.03 13.91 -9.54
CA SER A 591 -6.20 13.48 -10.68
C SER A 591 -4.69 13.72 -10.51
N GLN A 592 -4.08 12.98 -9.58
CA GLN A 592 -2.63 13.04 -9.36
C GLN A 592 -2.02 11.64 -9.38
N THR A 593 -0.74 11.58 -9.75
CA THR A 593 0.06 10.36 -9.68
C THR A 593 1.36 10.67 -8.97
N PHE A 594 1.64 9.91 -7.91
CA PHE A 594 2.94 9.85 -7.24
C PHE A 594 3.53 8.48 -7.54
N ASP A 595 4.52 8.39 -8.42
CA ASP A 595 5.12 7.12 -8.86
C ASP A 595 6.59 7.01 -8.47
N TRP A 596 6.90 6.04 -7.61
CA TRP A 596 8.26 5.77 -7.12
C TRP A 596 8.81 4.46 -7.70
N GLY A 597 9.99 4.50 -8.32
CA GLY A 597 10.72 3.31 -8.78
C GLY A 597 11.25 2.42 -7.65
N ASP A 598 11.87 1.30 -8.03
CA ASP A 598 12.34 0.25 -7.11
C ASP A 598 13.31 0.74 -6.02
N ALA A 599 13.34 0.06 -4.88
CA ALA A 599 14.18 0.35 -3.71
C ALA A 599 13.96 1.76 -3.10
N GLY A 600 12.77 2.32 -3.25
CA GLY A 600 12.38 3.57 -2.60
C GLY A 600 12.29 3.44 -1.07
N THR A 601 12.80 4.42 -0.33
CA THR A 601 12.71 4.48 1.14
C THR A 601 11.94 5.73 1.60
N LEU A 602 10.79 5.54 2.25
CA LEU A 602 9.94 6.60 2.81
C LEU A 602 9.97 6.58 4.34
N VAL A 603 10.23 7.73 4.95
CA VAL A 603 10.07 7.96 6.41
C VAL A 603 9.24 9.22 6.61
N ALA A 604 8.15 9.15 7.37
CA ALA A 604 7.26 10.29 7.65
C ALA A 604 6.42 10.08 8.93
N ASP A 605 5.67 11.10 9.37
CA ASP A 605 4.65 10.89 10.41
C ASP A 605 3.43 10.15 9.84
N THR A 606 2.81 10.67 8.78
CA THR A 606 1.67 9.99 8.12
C THR A 606 1.81 10.01 6.59
N VAL A 607 1.10 9.10 5.93
CA VAL A 607 0.80 9.17 4.49
C VAL A 607 -0.70 9.29 4.36
N ASN A 608 -1.18 10.35 3.72
CA ASN A 608 -2.61 10.66 3.62
C ASN A 608 -3.01 10.91 2.16
N VAL A 609 -3.67 9.92 1.55
CA VAL A 609 -4.26 10.00 0.22
C VAL A 609 -5.78 10.13 0.39
N SER A 610 -6.33 11.34 0.25
CA SER A 610 -7.74 11.65 0.61
C SER A 610 -8.50 12.51 -0.40
N GLY A 611 -7.91 12.77 -1.57
CA GLY A 611 -8.56 13.44 -2.71
C GLY A 611 -9.42 12.50 -3.57
N ASN A 612 -9.42 12.66 -4.90
CA ASN A 612 -10.17 11.79 -5.81
C ASN A 612 -9.36 11.48 -7.09
N ASN A 613 -9.46 10.26 -7.62
CA ASN A 613 -8.66 9.81 -8.76
C ASN A 613 -7.14 10.02 -8.53
N LEU A 614 -6.66 9.67 -7.33
CA LEU A 614 -5.26 9.75 -6.93
C LEU A 614 -4.59 8.38 -7.04
N THR A 615 -3.40 8.32 -7.61
CA THR A 615 -2.54 7.12 -7.59
C THR A 615 -1.28 7.41 -6.78
N PHE A 616 -1.02 6.62 -5.75
CA PHE A 616 0.28 6.52 -5.09
C PHE A 616 0.87 5.15 -5.40
N SER A 617 2.05 5.09 -6.00
CA SER A 617 2.74 3.84 -6.29
C SER A 617 4.20 3.83 -5.81
N MET A 618 4.65 2.66 -5.34
CA MET A 618 6.05 2.35 -5.09
C MET A 618 6.43 1.01 -5.73
N GLY A 619 7.60 0.97 -6.36
CA GLY A 619 8.16 -0.21 -7.02
C GLY A 619 8.57 -1.33 -6.06
N THR A 620 9.36 -2.28 -6.58
CA THR A 620 9.81 -3.44 -5.81
C THR A 620 10.85 -3.06 -4.74
N ALA A 621 10.98 -3.87 -3.69
CA ALA A 621 11.90 -3.68 -2.56
C ALA A 621 11.76 -2.33 -1.83
N ALA A 622 10.55 -1.75 -1.84
CA ALA A 622 10.23 -0.53 -1.12
C ALA A 622 10.34 -0.70 0.41
N ASN A 623 10.77 0.35 1.11
CA ASN A 623 10.81 0.40 2.58
C ASN A 623 10.05 1.65 3.06
N VAL A 624 9.10 1.49 3.96
CA VAL A 624 8.21 2.56 4.43
C VAL A 624 8.10 2.49 5.95
N ASP A 625 8.44 3.57 6.64
CA ASP A 625 8.44 3.66 8.11
C ASP A 625 7.66 4.91 8.57
N LEU A 626 6.54 4.69 9.26
CA LEU A 626 5.55 5.73 9.58
C LEU A 626 5.25 5.79 11.08
N SER A 627 5.49 6.96 11.69
CA SER A 627 5.24 7.19 13.13
C SER A 627 3.74 7.18 13.49
N GLY A 628 2.89 7.40 12.49
CA GLY A 628 1.44 7.51 12.54
C GLY A 628 0.75 6.67 11.45
N THR A 629 -0.28 7.22 10.82
CA THR A 629 -1.24 6.46 10.00
C THR A 629 -0.86 6.39 8.52
N LEU A 630 -1.05 5.23 7.90
CA LEU A 630 -1.21 5.08 6.45
C LEU A 630 -2.71 5.18 6.12
N ALA A 631 -3.11 6.27 5.46
CA ALA A 631 -4.51 6.62 5.20
C ALA A 631 -4.82 6.69 3.69
N LEU A 632 -5.94 6.07 3.31
CA LEU A 632 -6.48 6.06 1.95
C LEU A 632 -8.00 6.28 2.00
N ASP A 633 -8.46 7.52 1.86
CA ASP A 633 -9.88 7.91 1.77
C ASP A 633 -10.19 8.48 0.37
N GLY A 634 -11.46 8.80 0.09
CA GLY A 634 -11.88 9.47 -1.13
C GLY A 634 -12.23 8.52 -2.29
N ASN A 635 -12.60 9.09 -3.45
CA ASN A 635 -13.17 8.31 -4.57
C ASN A 635 -12.12 7.87 -5.58
N THR A 636 -12.08 6.56 -5.86
CA THR A 636 -11.30 5.97 -6.95
C THR A 636 -9.80 6.22 -6.78
N ASN A 637 -9.32 6.15 -5.54
CA ASN A 637 -7.90 6.33 -5.22
C ASN A 637 -7.19 4.97 -5.20
N GLN A 638 -5.94 4.93 -5.64
CA GLN A 638 -5.14 3.71 -5.76
C GLN A 638 -3.85 3.86 -4.96
N MET A 639 -3.54 2.86 -4.13
CA MET A 639 -2.30 2.76 -3.38
C MET A 639 -1.65 1.43 -3.75
N ILE A 640 -0.49 1.46 -4.43
CA ILE A 640 0.10 0.28 -5.06
C ILE A 640 1.55 0.13 -4.57
N PHE A 641 1.86 -0.99 -3.94
CA PHE A 641 3.23 -1.37 -3.58
C PHE A 641 3.65 -2.61 -4.36
N GLY A 642 4.84 -2.59 -4.95
CA GLY A 642 5.44 -3.74 -5.62
C GLY A 642 5.88 -4.85 -4.66
N ASP A 643 6.47 -5.91 -5.24
CA ASP A 643 7.02 -7.04 -4.50
C ASP A 643 8.11 -6.61 -3.50
N GLN A 644 8.27 -7.35 -2.40
CA GLN A 644 9.28 -7.18 -1.36
C GLN A 644 9.16 -5.85 -0.58
N LEU A 645 7.94 -5.31 -0.44
CA LEU A 645 7.68 -4.18 0.46
C LEU A 645 8.01 -4.55 1.91
N ILE A 646 8.67 -3.63 2.62
CA ILE A 646 8.72 -3.58 4.07
C ILE A 646 7.94 -2.34 4.52
N LEU A 647 6.79 -2.53 5.18
CA LEU A 647 6.03 -1.45 5.82
C LEU A 647 6.08 -1.61 7.34
N ASN A 648 6.45 -0.54 8.03
CA ASN A 648 6.24 -0.36 9.46
C ASN A 648 5.37 0.89 9.65
N VAL A 649 4.24 0.76 10.35
CA VAL A 649 3.25 1.84 10.45
C VAL A 649 2.52 1.77 11.79
N ASN A 650 2.19 2.92 12.39
CA ASN A 650 1.41 2.90 13.63
C ASN A 650 0.01 2.31 13.41
N SER A 651 -0.70 2.74 12.36
CA SER A 651 -2.08 2.32 12.10
C SER A 651 -2.42 2.41 10.61
N VAL A 652 -3.30 1.55 10.10
CA VAL A 652 -3.81 1.63 8.72
C VAL A 652 -5.29 1.99 8.74
N SER A 653 -5.70 2.99 7.95
CA SER A 653 -7.07 3.47 7.87
C SER A 653 -7.50 3.69 6.42
N LEU A 654 -8.32 2.79 5.88
CA LEU A 654 -8.89 2.90 4.55
C LEU A 654 -10.34 3.39 4.67
N GLY A 655 -10.75 4.38 3.88
CA GLY A 655 -12.08 4.99 3.92
C GLY A 655 -12.36 5.87 5.16
N GLY A 656 -13.10 6.96 4.94
CA GLY A 656 -13.51 7.92 5.96
C GLY A 656 -14.66 8.84 5.54
N THR A 657 -14.89 9.06 4.24
CA THR A 657 -15.99 9.89 3.72
C THR A 657 -16.84 9.15 2.68
N ALA A 658 -18.13 9.49 2.61
CA ALA A 658 -19.16 8.73 1.88
C ALA A 658 -19.13 8.93 0.34
N GLY A 659 -17.99 8.62 -0.27
CA GLY A 659 -17.85 8.40 -1.71
C GLY A 659 -18.32 7.02 -2.16
N VAL A 660 -18.43 6.81 -3.47
CA VAL A 660 -18.86 5.54 -4.11
C VAL A 660 -17.81 5.01 -5.11
N GLY A 661 -16.65 5.65 -5.19
CA GLY A 661 -15.58 5.31 -6.13
C GLY A 661 -14.78 4.05 -5.75
N ASN A 662 -14.30 3.35 -6.77
CA ASN A 662 -13.52 2.11 -6.65
C ASN A 662 -12.11 2.38 -6.08
N THR A 663 -11.98 2.55 -4.77
CA THR A 663 -10.71 2.82 -4.09
C THR A 663 -10.00 1.51 -3.72
N SER A 664 -8.70 1.39 -4.00
CA SER A 664 -7.96 0.12 -3.89
C SER A 664 -6.56 0.23 -3.28
N LEU A 665 -6.22 -0.72 -2.42
CA LEU A 665 -4.87 -0.95 -1.90
C LEU A 665 -4.33 -2.27 -2.46
N THR A 666 -3.17 -2.25 -3.11
CA THR A 666 -2.47 -3.45 -3.62
C THR A 666 -1.09 -3.56 -3.01
N VAL A 667 -0.73 -4.74 -2.51
CA VAL A 667 0.58 -5.08 -1.93
C VAL A 667 1.14 -6.32 -2.64
N GLY A 668 2.27 -6.13 -3.32
CA GLY A 668 2.97 -7.18 -4.07
C GLY A 668 3.56 -8.29 -3.19
N LYS A 669 4.15 -9.28 -3.85
CA LYS A 669 4.56 -10.56 -3.27
C LYS A 669 5.74 -10.43 -2.31
N TYR A 670 5.93 -11.41 -1.42
CA TYR A 670 7.07 -11.45 -0.48
C TYR A 670 7.14 -10.26 0.50
N SER A 671 6.02 -9.57 0.71
CA SER A 671 5.99 -8.33 1.50
C SER A 671 5.77 -8.57 3.00
N TYR A 672 6.25 -7.63 3.81
CA TYR A 672 6.14 -7.63 5.27
C TYR A 672 5.45 -6.35 5.73
N PHE A 673 4.39 -6.50 6.51
CA PHE A 673 3.47 -5.43 6.92
C PHE A 673 3.37 -5.45 8.46
N THR A 674 4.07 -4.54 9.14
CA THR A 674 4.05 -4.40 10.61
C THR A 674 3.18 -3.21 11.01
N ILE A 675 2.10 -3.47 11.75
CA ILE A 675 1.14 -2.45 12.19
C ILE A 675 1.11 -2.42 13.73
N TYR A 676 1.37 -1.27 14.36
CA TYR A 676 1.49 -1.21 15.82
C TYR A 676 0.17 -1.12 16.59
N ASN A 677 -0.90 -0.53 16.03
CA ASN A 677 -2.14 -0.18 16.73
C ASN A 677 -3.43 -0.43 15.89
N GLY A 678 -3.39 -1.35 14.93
CA GLY A 678 -4.58 -1.89 14.25
C GLY A 678 -4.79 -1.46 12.80
N PHE A 679 -5.60 -2.25 12.10
CA PHE A 679 -5.99 -2.06 10.70
C PHE A 679 -7.51 -1.83 10.64
N THR A 680 -7.94 -0.73 10.03
CA THR A 680 -9.36 -0.45 9.79
C THR A 680 -9.61 -0.18 8.31
N ASP A 681 -10.60 -0.86 7.75
CA ASP A 681 -11.11 -0.64 6.41
C ASP A 681 -12.61 -0.30 6.45
N ASN A 682 -12.92 0.96 6.16
CA ASN A 682 -14.26 1.53 6.08
C ASN A 682 -14.72 1.76 4.63
N LEU A 683 -14.02 1.23 3.62
CA LEU A 683 -14.32 1.47 2.21
C LEU A 683 -15.74 1.01 1.84
N SER A 684 -16.47 1.88 1.13
CA SER A 684 -17.85 1.68 0.68
C SER A 684 -17.97 0.81 -0.59
N ASN A 685 -16.91 0.77 -1.40
CA ASN A 685 -16.82 0.02 -2.66
C ASN A 685 -15.33 -0.23 -2.97
N GLY A 686 -14.68 -1.00 -2.09
CA GLY A 686 -13.23 -1.10 -2.00
C GLY A 686 -12.62 -2.41 -2.53
N THR A 687 -11.31 -2.40 -2.75
CA THR A 687 -10.53 -3.64 -2.93
C THR A 687 -9.16 -3.54 -2.26
N VAL A 688 -8.92 -4.39 -1.26
CA VAL A 688 -7.62 -4.59 -0.63
C VAL A 688 -7.05 -5.92 -1.10
N GLN A 689 -5.94 -5.89 -1.83
CA GLN A 689 -5.30 -7.08 -2.39
C GLN A 689 -3.87 -7.22 -1.87
N PHE A 690 -3.63 -8.24 -1.05
CA PHE A 690 -2.31 -8.76 -0.76
C PHE A 690 -2.04 -9.92 -1.73
N GLU A 691 -0.98 -9.85 -2.54
CA GLU A 691 -0.57 -10.95 -3.42
C GLU A 691 0.03 -12.14 -2.64
N ASP A 692 0.72 -13.07 -3.30
CA ASP A 692 1.25 -14.28 -2.67
C ASP A 692 2.44 -14.01 -1.72
N GLN A 693 2.57 -14.83 -0.67
CA GLN A 693 3.67 -14.82 0.31
C GLN A 693 3.83 -13.50 1.10
N VAL A 694 2.72 -12.79 1.35
CA VAL A 694 2.65 -11.57 2.17
C VAL A 694 2.39 -11.90 3.65
N ASN A 695 3.11 -11.21 4.55
CA ASN A 695 3.01 -11.39 5.99
C ASN A 695 2.52 -10.09 6.67
N VAL A 696 1.30 -10.11 7.20
CA VAL A 696 0.68 -9.00 7.94
C VAL A 696 0.70 -9.32 9.44
N SER A 697 1.35 -8.46 10.22
CA SER A 697 1.49 -8.57 11.67
C SER A 697 0.94 -7.31 12.36
N ILE A 698 -0.08 -7.49 13.20
CA ILE A 698 -0.68 -6.43 14.02
C ILE A 698 -0.27 -6.67 15.48
N LEU A 699 0.48 -5.73 16.06
CA LEU A 699 1.09 -5.87 17.39
C LEU A 699 0.20 -5.33 18.53
N SER A 700 -0.87 -4.62 18.19
CA SER A 700 -1.96 -4.23 19.10
C SER A 700 -3.16 -3.80 18.26
N GLY A 701 -4.37 -4.01 18.78
CA GLY A 701 -5.62 -3.67 18.08
C GLY A 701 -6.07 -4.73 17.07
N ASP A 702 -7.22 -4.47 16.44
CA ASP A 702 -7.96 -5.42 15.62
C ASP A 702 -7.64 -5.30 14.11
N PHE A 703 -8.05 -6.31 13.34
CA PHE A 703 -8.23 -6.23 11.89
C PHE A 703 -9.72 -6.02 11.60
N SER A 704 -10.15 -4.78 11.41
CA SER A 704 -11.55 -4.39 11.24
C SER A 704 -11.89 -4.16 9.77
N ALA A 705 -12.52 -5.14 9.13
CA ALA A 705 -13.22 -4.99 7.86
C ALA A 705 -14.63 -4.45 8.14
N GLY A 706 -14.80 -3.13 8.10
CA GLY A 706 -15.99 -2.42 8.57
C GLY A 706 -16.49 -1.34 7.60
N GLY A 707 -16.61 -1.67 6.32
CA GLY A 707 -17.08 -0.78 5.24
C GLY A 707 -18.30 0.06 5.61
N THR A 708 -18.14 1.37 5.82
CA THR A 708 -19.25 2.20 6.31
C THR A 708 -20.20 2.58 5.18
N ASN A 709 -21.49 2.34 5.38
CA ASN A 709 -22.57 2.67 4.42
C ASN A 709 -22.48 1.97 3.05
N ILE A 710 -21.99 0.73 3.00
CA ILE A 710 -22.14 -0.16 1.84
C ILE A 710 -23.64 -0.38 1.58
N SER A 711 -24.15 0.10 0.44
CA SER A 711 -25.57 -0.07 0.06
C SER A 711 -25.84 -1.48 -0.50
N ASP A 712 -27.11 -1.86 -0.66
CA ASP A 712 -27.54 -3.22 -1.06
C ASP A 712 -27.06 -3.70 -2.47
N GLY A 713 -26.15 -2.96 -3.13
CA GLY A 713 -25.48 -3.36 -4.37
C GLY A 713 -23.94 -3.20 -4.37
N ASP A 714 -23.36 -2.49 -3.41
CA ASP A 714 -21.92 -2.26 -3.31
C ASP A 714 -21.23 -3.42 -2.55
N ARG A 715 -19.91 -3.58 -2.69
CA ARG A 715 -19.13 -4.57 -1.92
C ARG A 715 -17.73 -4.07 -1.62
N ASN A 716 -17.19 -4.49 -0.48
CA ASN A 716 -15.77 -4.33 -0.17
C ASN A 716 -15.08 -5.70 -0.16
N TRP A 717 -13.97 -5.83 -0.89
CA TRP A 717 -13.24 -7.09 -1.10
C TRP A 717 -11.84 -7.02 -0.51
N ILE A 718 -11.57 -7.80 0.53
CA ILE A 718 -10.23 -8.03 1.06
C ILE A 718 -9.77 -9.42 0.62
N TYR A 719 -8.75 -9.47 -0.23
CA TYR A 719 -8.16 -10.69 -0.76
C TYR A 719 -6.72 -10.85 -0.30
N PHE A 720 -6.41 -12.01 0.27
CA PHE A 720 -5.06 -12.50 0.48
C PHE A 720 -4.80 -13.63 -0.52
N GLY A 721 -3.69 -13.53 -1.25
CA GLY A 721 -3.15 -14.57 -2.12
C GLY A 721 -2.72 -15.84 -1.39
N ASN A 722 -1.93 -16.67 -2.07
CA ASN A 722 -1.48 -17.96 -1.56
C ASN A 722 -0.30 -17.81 -0.60
N ASP A 723 -0.17 -18.73 0.34
CA ASP A 723 0.93 -18.80 1.31
C ASP A 723 1.08 -17.52 2.19
N ASN A 724 -0.02 -16.76 2.35
CA ASN A 724 -0.07 -15.53 3.14
C ASN A 724 -0.24 -15.79 4.64
N THR A 725 0.30 -14.90 5.47
CA THR A 725 0.12 -14.94 6.93
C THR A 725 -0.55 -13.67 7.44
N LEU A 726 -1.60 -13.80 8.23
CA LEU A 726 -2.18 -12.75 9.07
C LEU A 726 -1.99 -13.14 10.54
N THR A 727 -1.42 -12.26 11.36
CA THR A 727 -1.18 -12.51 12.80
C THR A 727 -1.46 -11.26 13.63
N LEU A 728 -2.35 -11.39 14.63
CA LEU A 728 -2.76 -10.33 15.55
C LEU A 728 -2.32 -10.71 16.98
N ASP A 729 -1.55 -9.87 17.66
CA ASP A 729 -1.17 -10.07 19.06
C ASP A 729 -2.32 -9.66 20.00
N ASN A 730 -3.13 -10.64 20.38
CA ASN A 730 -4.37 -10.51 21.17
C ASN A 730 -5.52 -9.72 20.50
N GLY A 731 -5.36 -9.27 19.24
CA GLY A 731 -6.41 -8.64 18.44
C GLY A 731 -7.38 -9.62 17.77
N SER A 732 -8.56 -9.14 17.38
CA SER A 732 -9.61 -9.90 16.67
C SER A 732 -9.70 -9.52 15.20
N ILE A 733 -10.21 -10.45 14.38
CA ILE A 733 -10.77 -10.12 13.07
C ILE A 733 -12.23 -9.70 13.29
N ILE A 734 -12.59 -8.51 12.83
CA ILE A 734 -13.92 -7.93 12.98
C ILE A 734 -14.53 -7.68 11.60
N MET A 735 -15.76 -8.14 11.41
CA MET A 735 -16.61 -7.80 10.27
C MET A 735 -17.96 -7.29 10.82
N ASN A 736 -18.34 -6.03 10.55
CA ASN A 736 -19.48 -5.40 11.25
C ASN A 736 -20.53 -4.70 10.37
N ASN A 737 -20.28 -4.51 9.08
CA ASN A 737 -21.17 -3.83 8.13
C ASN A 737 -21.56 -4.74 6.94
N SER A 738 -22.43 -4.29 6.05
CA SER A 738 -23.01 -5.04 4.92
C SER A 738 -22.03 -5.38 3.80
N GLY A 739 -22.23 -6.51 3.09
CA GLY A 739 -21.70 -6.74 1.73
C GLY A 739 -20.18 -6.97 1.60
N GLN A 740 -19.51 -7.35 2.68
CA GLN A 740 -18.04 -7.50 2.71
C GLN A 740 -17.58 -8.93 2.47
N THR A 741 -16.44 -9.09 1.79
CA THR A 741 -15.80 -10.39 1.53
C THR A 741 -14.35 -10.36 1.99
N LEU A 742 -13.99 -11.25 2.92
CA LEU A 742 -12.62 -11.51 3.35
C LEU A 742 -12.24 -12.92 2.91
N ASN A 743 -11.27 -13.05 2.00
CA ASN A 743 -10.90 -14.31 1.35
C ASN A 743 -9.39 -14.54 1.37
N PHE A 744 -8.98 -15.73 1.80
CA PHE A 744 -7.59 -16.18 1.83
C PHE A 744 -7.35 -17.33 0.82
N GLY A 745 -6.22 -17.25 0.11
CA GLY A 745 -5.75 -18.27 -0.83
C GLY A 745 -5.27 -19.56 -0.17
N LEU A 746 -4.60 -20.41 -0.97
CA LEU A 746 -4.10 -21.71 -0.52
C LEU A 746 -3.05 -21.54 0.59
N ASN A 747 -2.95 -22.51 1.49
CA ASN A 747 -1.92 -22.58 2.55
C ASN A 747 -1.89 -21.38 3.53
N ALA A 748 -2.94 -20.53 3.56
CA ALA A 748 -2.94 -19.31 4.36
C ALA A 748 -2.87 -19.58 5.87
N THR A 749 -2.09 -18.79 6.60
CA THR A 749 -1.94 -18.88 8.06
C THR A 749 -2.65 -17.71 8.74
N ILE A 750 -3.52 -17.98 9.71
CA ILE A 750 -4.33 -16.97 10.40
C ILE A 750 -4.20 -17.18 11.91
N ASN A 751 -3.63 -16.20 12.63
CA ASN A 751 -3.58 -16.16 14.09
C ASN A 751 -4.29 -14.91 14.62
N ALA A 752 -5.31 -15.08 15.46
CA ALA A 752 -6.02 -13.98 16.12
C ALA A 752 -6.62 -14.45 17.45
N SER A 753 -7.18 -13.54 18.25
CA SER A 753 -8.01 -13.91 19.40
C SER A 753 -9.35 -14.47 18.95
N SER A 754 -10.11 -13.70 18.16
CA SER A 754 -11.45 -14.08 17.72
C SER A 754 -11.76 -13.66 16.28
N LEU A 755 -12.77 -14.32 15.70
CA LEU A 755 -13.46 -13.88 14.48
C LEU A 755 -14.87 -13.42 14.86
N ASN A 756 -15.12 -12.11 14.82
CA ASN A 756 -16.38 -11.49 15.24
C ASN A 756 -17.14 -10.93 14.04
N ILE A 757 -18.27 -11.53 13.67
CA ILE A 757 -19.07 -11.17 12.49
C ILE A 757 -20.46 -10.68 12.90
N SER A 758 -20.81 -9.48 12.44
CA SER A 758 -22.07 -8.75 12.64
C SER A 758 -22.39 -7.93 11.37
N GLY A 759 -23.66 -7.59 11.11
CA GLY A 759 -24.07 -6.99 9.83
C GLY A 759 -24.89 -7.94 8.95
N ASN A 760 -24.69 -7.91 7.63
CA ASN A 760 -25.49 -8.68 6.65
C ASN A 760 -24.70 -9.01 5.37
N ASP A 761 -25.01 -10.15 4.73
CA ASP A 761 -24.44 -10.61 3.45
C ASP A 761 -22.89 -10.62 3.48
N LEU A 762 -22.34 -11.33 4.46
CA LEU A 762 -20.90 -11.37 4.76
C LEU A 762 -20.27 -12.71 4.38
N ILE A 763 -19.07 -12.65 3.78
CA ILE A 763 -18.31 -13.83 3.36
C ILE A 763 -16.94 -13.83 4.04
N PHE A 764 -16.65 -14.86 4.83
CA PHE A 764 -15.32 -15.22 5.28
C PHE A 764 -14.91 -16.53 4.60
N SER A 765 -13.74 -16.58 3.96
CA SER A 765 -13.27 -17.81 3.33
C SER A 765 -11.76 -18.01 3.43
N ALA A 766 -11.34 -19.25 3.63
CA ALA A 766 -9.95 -19.68 3.54
C ALA A 766 -9.87 -20.95 2.70
N ASN A 767 -9.01 -20.96 1.68
CA ASN A 767 -8.86 -22.07 0.75
C ASN A 767 -8.13 -23.28 1.38
N ASN A 768 -7.96 -24.33 0.57
CA ASN A 768 -7.36 -25.60 1.00
C ASN A 768 -5.99 -25.41 1.69
N SER A 769 -5.71 -26.29 2.65
CA SER A 769 -4.49 -26.32 3.48
C SER A 769 -4.28 -25.12 4.41
N ALA A 770 -5.30 -24.31 4.69
CA ALA A 770 -5.19 -23.20 5.63
C ALA A 770 -4.88 -23.66 7.07
N ASN A 771 -4.13 -22.85 7.82
CA ASN A 771 -3.76 -23.08 9.22
C ASN A 771 -4.30 -21.92 10.08
N ILE A 772 -5.33 -22.17 10.85
CA ILE A 772 -6.17 -21.16 11.50
C ILE A 772 -6.16 -21.37 13.01
N ASN A 773 -5.90 -20.32 13.78
CA ASN A 773 -5.85 -20.36 15.23
C ASN A 773 -6.53 -19.10 15.82
N PHE A 774 -7.73 -19.30 16.38
CA PHE A 774 -8.46 -18.30 17.17
C PHE A 774 -8.30 -18.63 18.65
N THR A 775 -7.54 -17.83 19.40
CA THR A 775 -7.20 -18.17 20.80
C THR A 775 -8.37 -18.09 21.79
N ASP A 776 -9.50 -17.50 21.39
CA ASP A 776 -10.75 -17.46 22.15
C ASP A 776 -11.97 -17.99 21.37
N SER A 777 -12.43 -17.33 20.30
CA SER A 777 -13.79 -17.61 19.77
C SER A 777 -14.07 -17.25 18.29
N ILE A 778 -15.10 -17.87 17.71
CA ILE A 778 -15.76 -17.43 16.47
C ILE A 778 -17.19 -17.05 16.83
N ASN A 779 -17.58 -15.78 16.66
CA ASN A 779 -18.90 -15.26 17.04
C ASN A 779 -19.61 -14.67 15.82
N ILE A 780 -20.68 -15.33 15.37
CA ILE A 780 -21.51 -14.87 14.26
C ILE A 780 -22.85 -14.37 14.80
N SER A 781 -23.21 -13.15 14.40
CA SER A 781 -24.44 -12.44 14.76
C SER A 781 -25.05 -11.67 13.56
N ALA A 782 -24.46 -11.84 12.38
CA ALA A 782 -24.89 -11.26 11.12
C ALA A 782 -25.93 -12.13 10.41
N THR A 783 -26.82 -11.52 9.62
CA THR A 783 -27.69 -12.26 8.69
C THR A 783 -26.93 -12.64 7.41
N SER A 784 -27.40 -13.69 6.71
CA SER A 784 -26.87 -14.13 5.41
C SER A 784 -25.34 -14.33 5.37
N THR A 785 -24.75 -14.85 6.45
CA THR A 785 -23.29 -15.02 6.54
C THR A 785 -22.83 -16.35 5.97
N THR A 786 -21.72 -16.37 5.24
CA THR A 786 -21.06 -17.60 4.75
C THR A 786 -19.63 -17.68 5.25
N LEU A 787 -19.31 -18.77 5.95
CA LEU A 787 -17.96 -19.20 6.33
C LEU A 787 -17.59 -20.41 5.47
N THR A 788 -16.43 -20.39 4.84
CA THR A 788 -15.96 -21.53 4.03
C THR A 788 -14.48 -21.81 4.26
N PHE A 789 -14.18 -23.05 4.67
CA PHE A 789 -12.83 -23.54 4.94
C PHE A 789 -12.54 -24.73 4.02
N GLY A 790 -11.46 -24.66 3.26
CA GLY A 790 -11.12 -25.65 2.24
C GLY A 790 -10.67 -27.01 2.78
N ASP A 791 -10.42 -27.97 1.88
CA ASP A 791 -9.91 -29.30 2.25
C ASP A 791 -8.51 -29.21 2.88
N SER A 792 -8.20 -30.13 3.78
CA SER A 792 -6.94 -30.20 4.55
C SER A 792 -6.65 -28.96 5.43
N THR A 793 -7.67 -28.16 5.75
CA THR A 793 -7.55 -27.08 6.75
C THR A 793 -7.21 -27.67 8.13
N ILE A 794 -6.45 -26.92 8.93
CA ILE A 794 -6.28 -27.13 10.36
C ILE A 794 -6.82 -25.89 11.06
N MET A 795 -7.77 -26.05 11.96
CA MET A 795 -8.38 -24.97 12.73
C MET A 795 -8.38 -25.30 14.22
N SER A 796 -7.83 -24.39 15.01
CA SER A 796 -7.90 -24.33 16.46
C SER A 796 -8.79 -23.15 16.88
N VAL A 797 -9.75 -23.39 17.78
CA VAL A 797 -10.60 -22.37 18.40
C VAL A 797 -10.55 -22.52 19.92
N GLY A 798 -10.42 -21.40 20.63
CA GLY A 798 -10.29 -21.33 22.08
C GLY A 798 -11.56 -21.62 22.88
N THR A 799 -11.53 -21.21 24.15
CA THR A 799 -12.55 -21.54 25.15
C THR A 799 -13.90 -20.86 24.94
N GLY A 800 -13.96 -19.77 24.18
CA GLY A 800 -15.22 -19.12 23.81
C GLY A 800 -15.98 -19.83 22.69
N GLY A 801 -15.35 -20.78 21.98
CA GLY A 801 -16.00 -21.70 21.05
C GLY A 801 -16.49 -21.07 19.73
N ILE A 802 -17.44 -21.73 19.08
CA ILE A 802 -18.05 -21.28 17.81
C ILE A 802 -19.54 -21.00 18.04
N ASN A 803 -19.93 -19.72 18.02
CA ASN A 803 -21.28 -19.27 18.36
C ASN A 803 -22.00 -18.72 17.11
N LEU A 804 -22.83 -19.54 16.48
CA LEU A 804 -23.65 -19.18 15.32
C LEU A 804 -25.03 -18.71 15.79
N ASN A 805 -25.17 -17.42 16.12
CA ASN A 805 -26.40 -16.88 16.73
C ASN A 805 -27.53 -16.59 15.73
N THR A 806 -27.20 -16.58 14.44
CA THR A 806 -28.03 -16.16 13.30
C THR A 806 -27.80 -17.08 12.11
N SER A 807 -28.73 -17.06 11.14
CA SER A 807 -28.70 -17.93 9.96
C SER A 807 -27.38 -17.81 9.18
N THR A 808 -26.59 -18.88 9.18
CA THR A 808 -25.20 -18.92 8.67
C THR A 808 -25.00 -20.15 7.79
N ASN A 809 -24.23 -20.02 6.70
CA ASN A 809 -23.66 -21.14 5.97
C ASN A 809 -22.24 -21.40 6.49
N PHE A 810 -22.06 -22.35 7.40
CA PHE A 810 -20.74 -22.80 7.86
C PHE A 810 -20.33 -24.05 7.08
N ILE A 811 -19.27 -23.96 6.28
CA ILE A 811 -18.80 -25.05 5.42
C ILE A 811 -17.33 -25.35 5.73
N TYR A 812 -17.04 -26.59 6.12
CA TYR A 812 -15.70 -27.13 6.33
C TYR A 812 -15.43 -28.27 5.32
N GLY A 813 -14.24 -28.30 4.72
CA GLY A 813 -13.87 -29.17 3.60
C GLY A 813 -13.82 -30.68 3.90
N GLN A 814 -13.45 -31.47 2.88
CA GLN A 814 -13.49 -32.94 2.85
C GLN A 814 -12.26 -33.64 3.46
N SER A 815 -11.48 -32.90 4.24
CA SER A 815 -10.47 -33.39 5.16
C SER A 815 -9.99 -32.25 6.05
N GLY A 816 -9.41 -32.57 7.21
CA GLY A 816 -8.77 -31.57 8.07
C GLY A 816 -8.90 -31.88 9.56
N THR A 817 -8.64 -30.86 10.37
CA THR A 817 -8.84 -30.90 11.83
C THR A 817 -9.55 -29.63 12.29
N LEU A 818 -10.75 -29.76 12.84
CA LEU A 818 -11.48 -28.71 13.55
C LEU A 818 -11.46 -29.03 15.04
N ASP A 819 -10.59 -28.35 15.80
CA ASP A 819 -10.42 -28.51 17.24
C ASP A 819 -10.91 -27.27 17.99
N VAL A 820 -11.96 -27.43 18.78
CA VAL A 820 -12.65 -26.35 19.48
C VAL A 820 -12.58 -26.63 20.99
N ASN A 821 -11.75 -25.88 21.72
CA ASN A 821 -11.60 -26.01 23.17
C ASN A 821 -12.78 -25.35 23.95
N GLY A 822 -13.92 -25.17 23.28
CA GLY A 822 -15.16 -24.54 23.69
C GLY A 822 -16.36 -25.28 23.10
N ASP A 823 -17.56 -24.73 23.23
CA ASP A 823 -18.76 -25.31 22.61
C ASP A 823 -18.95 -24.84 21.16
N ILE A 824 -19.57 -25.68 20.32
CA ILE A 824 -20.10 -25.27 19.01
C ILE A 824 -21.61 -25.09 19.18
N THR A 825 -22.08 -23.85 19.18
CA THR A 825 -23.47 -23.49 19.50
C THR A 825 -24.20 -22.91 18.28
N LEU A 826 -25.28 -23.57 17.86
CA LEU A 826 -26.31 -22.99 16.99
C LEU A 826 -27.35 -22.31 17.88
N GLY A 827 -27.47 -20.99 17.78
CA GLY A 827 -28.35 -20.17 18.63
C GLY A 827 -29.82 -20.22 18.22
N LEU A 828 -30.71 -19.77 19.13
CA LEU A 828 -32.17 -19.79 18.95
C LEU A 828 -32.66 -19.08 17.68
N ASN A 829 -31.95 -18.05 17.21
CA ASN A 829 -32.30 -17.27 16.01
C ASN A 829 -31.55 -17.74 14.75
N ALA A 830 -30.86 -18.88 14.80
CA ALA A 830 -30.07 -19.42 13.70
C ALA A 830 -30.87 -20.39 12.81
N GLU A 831 -32.19 -20.19 12.70
CA GLU A 831 -33.07 -20.95 11.80
C GLU A 831 -32.57 -20.90 10.34
N GLY A 832 -32.60 -22.03 9.65
CA GLY A 832 -32.08 -22.15 8.28
C GLY A 832 -30.55 -22.19 8.15
N THR A 833 -29.80 -22.20 9.26
CA THR A 833 -28.34 -22.41 9.24
C THR A 833 -27.98 -23.70 8.51
N VAL A 834 -27.02 -23.61 7.59
CA VAL A 834 -26.39 -24.77 6.94
C VAL A 834 -25.05 -25.00 7.63
N PHE A 835 -24.89 -26.13 8.32
CA PHE A 835 -23.65 -26.51 8.99
C PHE A 835 -23.12 -27.79 8.37
N THR A 836 -22.05 -27.67 7.58
CA THR A 836 -21.44 -28.77 6.81
C THR A 836 -20.02 -29.02 7.29
N ILE A 837 -19.75 -30.25 7.74
CA ILE A 837 -18.40 -30.79 7.92
C ILE A 837 -18.22 -31.89 6.89
N GLY A 838 -17.23 -31.75 6.00
CA GLY A 838 -16.94 -32.75 4.98
C GLY A 838 -16.29 -34.03 5.53
N ASP A 839 -16.06 -34.97 4.63
CA ASP A 839 -15.45 -36.27 4.93
C ASP A 839 -14.07 -36.16 5.64
N ASN A 840 -13.58 -37.27 6.18
CA ASN A 840 -12.20 -37.47 6.64
C ASN A 840 -11.66 -36.41 7.62
N THR A 841 -12.54 -35.73 8.35
CA THR A 841 -12.21 -34.62 9.25
C THR A 841 -12.10 -35.12 10.69
N HIS A 842 -11.10 -34.63 11.43
CA HIS A 842 -11.06 -34.75 12.89
C HIS A 842 -11.89 -33.61 13.49
N LEU A 843 -12.97 -33.92 14.21
CA LEU A 843 -13.86 -32.95 14.85
C LEU A 843 -13.79 -33.08 16.37
N SER A 844 -13.27 -32.07 17.04
CA SER A 844 -13.10 -32.00 18.49
C SER A 844 -13.81 -30.76 19.04
N ALA A 845 -14.60 -30.93 20.10
CA ALA A 845 -15.38 -29.87 20.73
C ALA A 845 -15.69 -30.21 22.20
N ASN A 846 -16.03 -29.22 23.04
CA ASN A 846 -16.68 -29.52 24.32
C ASN A 846 -18.08 -30.08 24.07
N ASN A 847 -19.06 -29.24 23.75
CA ASN A 847 -20.41 -29.67 23.38
C ASN A 847 -20.80 -29.12 22.00
N ILE A 848 -21.56 -29.90 21.23
CA ILE A 848 -22.26 -29.42 20.04
C ILE A 848 -23.72 -29.17 20.44
N ILE A 849 -24.09 -27.89 20.57
CA ILE A 849 -25.36 -27.43 21.14
C ILE A 849 -26.22 -26.83 20.04
N ILE A 850 -27.41 -27.39 19.85
CA ILE A 850 -28.32 -27.05 18.75
C ILE A 850 -29.61 -26.49 19.36
N ASN A 851 -29.81 -25.17 19.23
CA ASN A 851 -30.99 -24.47 19.72
C ASN A 851 -31.84 -23.85 18.59
N ALA A 852 -31.29 -23.78 17.37
CA ALA A 852 -32.05 -23.41 16.19
C ALA A 852 -33.10 -24.49 15.86
N ASN A 853 -34.26 -24.11 15.35
CA ASN A 853 -35.18 -25.08 14.76
C ASN A 853 -34.78 -25.35 13.29
N ASN A 854 -34.93 -26.60 12.85
CA ASN A 854 -34.69 -27.04 11.46
C ASN A 854 -33.34 -26.59 10.84
N PRO A 855 -32.18 -26.69 11.52
CA PRO A 855 -30.89 -26.46 10.87
C PRO A 855 -30.58 -27.57 9.84
N VAL A 856 -29.91 -27.22 8.75
CA VAL A 856 -29.43 -28.17 7.74
C VAL A 856 -28.02 -28.62 8.12
N ILE A 857 -27.93 -29.70 8.90
CA ILE A 857 -26.67 -30.27 9.36
C ILE A 857 -26.26 -31.40 8.41
N THR A 858 -25.04 -31.32 7.88
CA THR A 858 -24.46 -32.30 6.95
C THR A 858 -23.09 -32.72 7.48
N LEU A 859 -22.91 -34.01 7.74
CA LEU A 859 -21.69 -34.57 8.31
C LEU A 859 -21.18 -35.68 7.40
N GLY A 860 -19.96 -35.51 6.90
CA GLY A 860 -19.31 -36.41 5.96
C GLY A 860 -18.90 -37.77 6.53
N SER A 861 -18.39 -38.60 5.63
CA SER A 861 -17.92 -39.97 5.89
C SER A 861 -16.56 -39.98 6.59
N ASN A 862 -16.28 -41.01 7.38
CA ASN A 862 -15.00 -41.21 8.09
C ASN A 862 -14.59 -40.06 9.04
N ILE A 863 -15.52 -39.26 9.54
CA ILE A 863 -15.23 -38.24 10.57
C ILE A 863 -14.83 -38.93 11.88
N ILE A 864 -13.77 -38.41 12.51
CA ILE A 864 -13.27 -38.86 13.82
C ILE A 864 -13.69 -37.83 14.86
N TYR A 865 -14.63 -38.22 15.73
CA TYR A 865 -15.21 -37.37 16.75
C TYR A 865 -14.43 -37.41 18.07
N ASN A 866 -14.28 -36.26 18.71
CA ASN A 866 -13.77 -36.09 20.07
C ASN A 866 -14.60 -35.02 20.79
N THR A 867 -15.87 -35.34 21.07
CA THR A 867 -16.79 -34.43 21.76
C THR A 867 -17.14 -34.91 23.16
N THR A 868 -17.36 -33.97 24.09
CA THR A 868 -17.86 -34.29 25.46
C THR A 868 -19.39 -34.39 25.52
N GLY A 869 -20.09 -33.79 24.54
CA GLY A 869 -21.49 -34.08 24.29
C GLY A 869 -22.12 -33.41 23.06
N TRP A 870 -23.37 -33.77 22.82
CA TRP A 870 -24.32 -33.19 21.87
C TRP A 870 -25.59 -32.84 22.63
N VAL A 871 -26.16 -31.66 22.37
CA VAL A 871 -27.38 -31.19 23.03
C VAL A 871 -28.35 -30.67 21.98
N LEU A 872 -29.45 -31.38 21.76
CA LEU A 872 -30.47 -31.04 20.77
C LEU A 872 -31.65 -30.41 21.51
N ASN A 873 -31.93 -29.13 21.26
CA ASN A 873 -32.99 -28.35 21.91
C ASN A 873 -34.05 -27.83 20.92
N GLY A 874 -33.80 -27.89 19.62
CA GLY A 874 -34.74 -27.49 18.57
C GLY A 874 -35.78 -28.57 18.25
N THR A 875 -36.92 -28.15 17.73
CA THR A 875 -37.96 -29.09 17.25
C THR A 875 -37.56 -29.66 15.89
N ASN A 876 -37.69 -30.98 15.74
CA ASN A 876 -37.29 -31.72 14.53
C ASN A 876 -35.81 -31.55 14.13
N ASP A 877 -34.91 -31.35 15.09
CA ASP A 877 -33.46 -31.38 14.85
C ASP A 877 -33.07 -32.79 14.38
N ASN A 878 -32.56 -32.93 13.15
CA ASN A 878 -32.23 -34.22 12.55
C ASN A 878 -30.72 -34.31 12.27
N ILE A 879 -30.03 -35.16 13.03
CA ILE A 879 -28.59 -35.40 12.92
C ILE A 879 -28.34 -36.77 12.33
N ALA A 880 -27.55 -36.83 11.26
CA ALA A 880 -27.00 -38.08 10.73
C ALA A 880 -25.50 -37.91 10.54
N LEU A 881 -24.70 -38.79 11.16
CA LEU A 881 -23.27 -38.89 10.88
C LEU A 881 -23.08 -39.68 9.57
N GLY A 882 -22.03 -39.37 8.81
CA GLY A 882 -21.66 -40.16 7.63
C GLY A 882 -21.08 -41.53 7.99
N ASP A 883 -21.06 -42.43 7.01
CA ASP A 883 -20.54 -43.80 7.19
C ASP A 883 -19.04 -43.79 7.51
N GLY A 884 -18.58 -44.74 8.33
CA GLY A 884 -17.22 -44.80 8.85
C GLY A 884 -16.94 -43.90 10.06
N ALA A 885 -17.96 -43.21 10.61
CA ALA A 885 -17.84 -42.43 11.84
C ALA A 885 -17.21 -43.24 13.00
N SER A 886 -16.30 -42.61 13.74
CA SER A 886 -15.57 -43.23 14.86
C SER A 886 -15.14 -42.22 15.92
N GLY A 887 -14.65 -42.70 17.08
CA GLY A 887 -14.21 -41.84 18.19
C GLY A 887 -15.28 -41.66 19.27
N SER A 888 -15.26 -40.53 19.99
CA SER A 888 -16.19 -40.22 21.09
C SER A 888 -17.17 -39.11 20.71
N LEU A 889 -18.46 -39.39 20.85
CA LEU A 889 -19.53 -38.38 20.81
C LEU A 889 -19.77 -37.72 22.18
N GLY A 890 -19.35 -38.37 23.28
CA GLY A 890 -19.72 -37.92 24.63
C GLY A 890 -21.21 -38.12 24.92
N ASN A 891 -21.80 -37.30 25.78
CA ASN A 891 -23.22 -37.43 26.16
C ASN A 891 -24.16 -36.93 25.05
N ILE A 892 -25.23 -37.65 24.71
CA ILE A 892 -26.24 -37.23 23.73
C ILE A 892 -27.51 -36.83 24.49
N THR A 893 -27.86 -35.55 24.51
CA THR A 893 -28.98 -35.03 25.31
C THR A 893 -30.05 -34.43 24.43
N PHE A 894 -31.26 -34.99 24.46
CA PHE A 894 -32.45 -34.38 23.89
C PHE A 894 -33.12 -33.50 24.95
N GLY A 895 -33.24 -32.21 24.67
CA GLY A 895 -33.79 -31.20 25.58
C GLY A 895 -35.32 -31.22 25.64
N GLY A 896 -35.88 -30.55 26.64
CA GLY A 896 -37.34 -30.55 26.90
C GLY A 896 -38.24 -29.99 25.78
N ASN A 897 -37.66 -29.38 24.74
CA ASN A 897 -38.36 -28.89 23.55
C ASN A 897 -38.13 -29.76 22.28
N ALA A 898 -37.27 -30.78 22.34
CA ALA A 898 -36.75 -31.52 21.18
C ALA A 898 -37.72 -32.57 20.60
N SER A 899 -39.01 -32.22 20.52
CA SER A 899 -40.05 -33.06 19.91
C SER A 899 -39.74 -33.33 18.44
N GLY A 900 -39.89 -34.58 18.02
CA GLY A 900 -39.56 -35.08 16.69
C GLY A 900 -38.07 -35.06 16.31
N ALA A 901 -37.15 -34.74 17.24
CA ALA A 901 -35.72 -34.71 16.94
C ALA A 901 -35.13 -36.12 16.79
N SER A 902 -34.11 -36.28 15.94
CA SER A 902 -33.42 -37.56 15.73
C SER A 902 -31.90 -37.44 15.68
N PHE A 903 -31.23 -38.50 16.12
CA PHE A 903 -29.78 -38.66 16.03
C PHE A 903 -29.47 -40.04 15.47
N ASN A 904 -28.73 -40.11 14.37
CA ASN A 904 -28.33 -41.35 13.69
C ASN A 904 -26.80 -41.41 13.59
N THR A 905 -26.21 -42.48 14.11
CA THR A 905 -24.73 -42.65 14.18
C THR A 905 -24.05 -42.88 12.83
N GLY A 906 -24.80 -43.02 11.73
CA GLY A 906 -24.25 -43.52 10.46
C GLY A 906 -23.81 -44.99 10.58
N SER A 907 -23.32 -45.59 9.50
CA SER A 907 -22.68 -46.91 9.58
C SER A 907 -21.31 -46.78 10.25
N ALA A 908 -21.28 -46.81 11.58
CA ALA A 908 -20.07 -46.59 12.37
C ALA A 908 -18.94 -47.59 12.04
N GLY A 909 -17.69 -47.15 12.23
CA GLY A 909 -16.49 -47.81 11.76
C GLY A 909 -16.27 -49.26 12.22
N THR A 910 -15.35 -49.96 11.55
CA THR A 910 -15.03 -51.38 11.84
C THR A 910 -14.45 -51.56 13.25
N THR A 911 -14.23 -52.81 13.67
CA THR A 911 -13.91 -53.18 15.07
C THR A 911 -12.64 -52.53 15.66
N THR A 912 -11.75 -51.94 14.85
CA THR A 912 -10.58 -51.16 15.32
C THR A 912 -10.87 -49.68 15.57
N SER A 913 -12.05 -49.21 15.15
CA SER A 913 -12.43 -47.79 15.04
C SER A 913 -13.90 -47.61 15.46
N ALA A 914 -14.26 -48.19 16.61
CA ALA A 914 -15.61 -48.09 17.15
C ALA A 914 -16.02 -46.63 17.43
N LEU A 915 -17.32 -46.37 17.36
CA LEU A 915 -17.92 -45.11 17.80
C LEU A 915 -18.45 -45.28 19.23
N THR A 916 -18.15 -44.32 20.12
CA THR A 916 -18.55 -44.38 21.52
C THR A 916 -19.36 -43.16 21.95
N PHE A 917 -20.24 -43.34 22.93
CA PHE A 917 -20.96 -42.27 23.59
C PHE A 917 -21.00 -42.48 25.12
N GLY A 918 -21.22 -41.38 25.83
CA GLY A 918 -21.43 -41.35 27.27
C GLY A 918 -22.86 -41.77 27.59
N ASN A 919 -23.63 -40.87 28.16
CA ASN A 919 -25.05 -41.08 28.47
C ASN A 919 -25.90 -40.50 27.35
N ALA A 920 -26.87 -41.25 26.83
CA ALA A 920 -27.85 -40.80 25.85
C ALA A 920 -29.23 -40.64 26.50
N THR A 921 -29.66 -39.41 26.74
CA THR A 921 -30.93 -39.09 27.43
C THR A 921 -31.98 -38.64 26.41
N LEU A 922 -33.04 -39.44 26.24
CA LEU A 922 -34.13 -39.19 25.29
C LEU A 922 -35.43 -38.80 26.02
N VAL A 923 -36.14 -37.85 25.44
CA VAL A 923 -37.44 -37.32 25.88
C VAL A 923 -38.37 -37.17 24.67
N ASN A 924 -39.65 -36.82 24.88
CA ASN A 924 -40.57 -36.22 23.88
C ASN A 924 -40.34 -36.69 22.42
N ASP A 925 -40.84 -37.88 22.06
CA ASP A 925 -40.77 -38.49 20.72
C ASP A 925 -39.40 -38.51 20.01
N ALA A 926 -38.29 -38.24 20.72
CA ALA A 926 -36.95 -38.26 20.17
C ALA A 926 -36.50 -39.67 19.74
N THR A 927 -35.75 -39.75 18.64
CA THR A 927 -35.31 -41.03 18.05
C THR A 927 -33.77 -41.13 17.98
N LEU A 928 -33.19 -42.15 18.63
CA LEU A 928 -31.77 -42.48 18.50
C LEU A 928 -31.59 -43.73 17.62
N THR A 929 -30.96 -43.58 16.46
CA THR A 929 -30.61 -44.68 15.56
C THR A 929 -29.13 -45.05 15.71
N LEU A 930 -28.87 -46.30 16.06
CA LEU A 930 -27.54 -46.87 16.26
C LEU A 930 -27.25 -47.87 15.14
N ASN A 931 -26.12 -47.69 14.45
CA ASN A 931 -25.74 -48.44 13.27
C ASN A 931 -24.21 -48.65 13.20
N GLY A 932 -23.74 -49.78 12.66
CA GLY A 932 -22.33 -50.18 12.63
C GLY A 932 -21.84 -50.86 13.92
N ASN A 933 -20.76 -50.35 14.52
CA ASN A 933 -20.21 -50.84 15.79
C ASN A 933 -20.14 -49.69 16.82
N VAL A 934 -21.09 -49.67 17.75
CA VAL A 934 -21.31 -48.55 18.68
C VAL A 934 -21.25 -49.02 20.14
N SER A 935 -20.77 -48.19 21.07
CA SER A 935 -20.80 -48.51 22.51
C SER A 935 -21.15 -47.30 23.39
N GLY A 936 -22.02 -47.49 24.38
CA GLY A 936 -22.62 -46.43 25.20
C GLY A 936 -22.49 -46.67 26.70
N SER A 937 -22.43 -45.60 27.50
CA SER A 937 -22.40 -45.69 28.97
C SER A 937 -23.81 -45.84 29.56
N SER A 938 -24.76 -45.00 29.16
CA SER A 938 -26.19 -45.25 29.40
C SER A 938 -27.03 -44.87 28.18
N VAL A 939 -28.20 -45.47 28.05
CA VAL A 939 -29.31 -44.89 27.30
C VAL A 939 -30.50 -44.79 28.25
N ASP A 940 -31.09 -43.61 28.37
CA ASP A 940 -32.14 -43.29 29.33
C ASP A 940 -33.34 -42.74 28.56
N LEU A 941 -34.37 -43.58 28.36
CA LEU A 941 -35.56 -43.27 27.57
C LEU A 941 -36.70 -42.78 28.44
N SER A 942 -37.39 -41.72 28.01
CA SER A 942 -38.61 -41.22 28.65
C SER A 942 -39.60 -40.62 27.65
N GLY A 943 -40.87 -40.48 28.07
CA GLY A 943 -41.93 -40.02 27.19
C GLY A 943 -42.24 -41.06 26.11
N THR A 944 -42.24 -40.63 24.85
CA THR A 944 -42.48 -41.49 23.67
C THR A 944 -41.20 -41.77 22.88
N ALA A 945 -40.04 -41.72 23.56
CA ALA A 945 -38.72 -41.92 22.96
C ALA A 945 -38.53 -43.28 22.29
N ILE A 946 -37.76 -43.28 21.19
CA ILE A 946 -37.48 -44.46 20.36
C ILE A 946 -35.97 -44.67 20.23
N VAL A 947 -35.51 -45.92 20.37
CA VAL A 947 -34.17 -46.36 19.97
C VAL A 947 -34.30 -47.39 18.85
N SER A 948 -33.51 -47.24 17.78
CA SER A 948 -33.50 -48.16 16.63
C SER A 948 -32.09 -48.70 16.39
N ILE A 949 -31.91 -50.01 16.51
CA ILE A 949 -30.66 -50.71 16.19
C ILE A 949 -30.78 -51.29 14.79
N VAL A 950 -29.97 -50.79 13.85
CA VAL A 950 -30.04 -51.16 12.43
C VAL A 950 -29.54 -52.60 12.20
N SER A 951 -30.09 -53.31 11.23
CA SER A 951 -29.71 -54.69 10.89
C SER A 951 -28.19 -54.90 10.74
N GLY A 952 -27.67 -56.01 11.29
CA GLY A 952 -26.25 -56.35 11.30
C GLY A 952 -25.35 -55.50 12.23
N THR A 953 -25.90 -54.53 12.95
CA THR A 953 -25.17 -53.66 13.90
C THR A 953 -24.78 -54.41 15.16
N THR A 954 -23.66 -54.07 15.79
CA THR A 954 -23.37 -54.44 17.19
C THR A 954 -23.37 -53.21 18.08
N VAL A 955 -24.18 -53.25 19.15
CA VAL A 955 -24.25 -52.20 20.18
C VAL A 955 -23.96 -52.79 21.55
N ASN A 956 -23.12 -52.11 22.33
CA ASN A 956 -22.81 -52.49 23.72
C ASN A 956 -23.14 -51.33 24.67
N LEU A 957 -24.05 -51.55 25.63
CA LEU A 957 -24.47 -50.57 26.62
C LEU A 957 -24.08 -51.03 28.04
N ASN A 958 -23.53 -50.13 28.86
CA ASN A 958 -23.31 -50.42 30.28
C ASN A 958 -24.62 -50.34 31.09
N SER A 959 -25.53 -49.42 30.72
CA SER A 959 -26.84 -49.27 31.35
C SER A 959 -27.93 -48.92 30.33
N LEU A 960 -29.15 -49.36 30.59
CA LEU A 960 -30.35 -48.99 29.85
C LEU A 960 -31.50 -48.72 30.83
N THR A 961 -32.08 -47.52 30.76
CA THR A 961 -33.19 -47.08 31.61
C THR A 961 -34.42 -46.75 30.76
N MET A 962 -35.61 -47.19 31.18
CA MET A 962 -36.87 -46.94 30.46
C MET A 962 -37.98 -46.46 31.40
N ASP A 963 -38.46 -45.24 31.20
CA ASP A 963 -39.59 -44.66 31.93
C ASP A 963 -40.93 -44.93 31.20
N GLY A 964 -41.75 -45.81 31.78
CA GLY A 964 -43.06 -46.22 31.27
C GLY A 964 -44.22 -45.28 31.62
N SER A 965 -43.95 -44.02 31.99
CA SER A 965 -45.01 -42.99 32.10
C SER A 965 -45.76 -42.80 30.78
N GLN A 966 -45.07 -43.04 29.66
CA GLN A 966 -45.57 -43.09 28.28
C GLN A 966 -44.85 -44.23 27.55
N GLN A 967 -45.31 -44.59 26.35
CA GLN A 967 -44.77 -45.72 25.59
C GLN A 967 -43.40 -45.42 24.97
N VAL A 968 -42.32 -45.77 25.67
CA VAL A 968 -40.95 -45.84 25.10
C VAL A 968 -40.73 -47.18 24.38
N THR A 969 -39.92 -47.16 23.32
CA THR A 969 -39.70 -48.32 22.44
C THR A 969 -38.23 -48.47 22.04
N ILE A 970 -37.71 -49.69 22.04
CA ILE A 970 -36.44 -50.08 21.44
C ILE A 970 -36.75 -51.09 20.33
N SER A 971 -36.14 -50.95 19.15
CA SER A 971 -36.27 -51.89 18.04
C SER A 971 -34.91 -52.40 17.62
N VAL A 972 -34.75 -53.73 17.52
CA VAL A 972 -33.49 -54.41 17.18
C VAL A 972 -33.68 -55.19 15.90
N GLY A 973 -33.11 -54.70 14.80
CA GLY A 973 -33.29 -55.27 13.47
C GLY A 973 -32.56 -56.59 13.22
N GLN A 974 -32.86 -57.20 12.07
CA GLN A 974 -32.34 -58.51 11.66
C GLN A 974 -30.81 -58.60 11.76
N ASP A 975 -30.29 -59.69 12.32
CA ASP A 975 -28.86 -59.95 12.55
C ASP A 975 -28.14 -58.90 13.44
N ALA A 976 -28.83 -57.90 13.99
CA ALA A 976 -28.23 -56.93 14.90
C ALA A 976 -28.08 -57.52 16.32
N THR A 977 -27.06 -57.10 17.06
CA THR A 977 -26.81 -57.52 18.46
C THR A 977 -26.83 -56.31 19.39
N LEU A 978 -27.68 -56.36 20.42
CA LEU A 978 -27.77 -55.36 21.50
C LEU A 978 -27.37 -56.00 22.84
N ASN A 979 -26.15 -55.72 23.29
CA ASN A 979 -25.64 -56.13 24.60
C ASN A 979 -25.90 -55.04 25.65
N ILE A 980 -26.46 -55.40 26.80
CA ILE A 980 -26.85 -54.50 27.89
C ILE A 980 -26.32 -55.07 29.21
N SER A 981 -25.49 -54.32 29.93
CA SER A 981 -24.90 -54.80 31.19
C SER A 981 -25.82 -54.60 32.41
N SER A 982 -26.75 -53.63 32.36
CA SER A 982 -27.79 -53.42 33.37
C SER A 982 -29.05 -52.81 32.76
N LEU A 983 -30.22 -53.23 33.23
CA LEU A 983 -31.53 -52.84 32.69
C LEU A 983 -32.47 -52.40 33.82
N THR A 984 -32.99 -51.17 33.74
CA THR A 984 -33.88 -50.57 34.73
C THR A 984 -35.16 -50.05 34.08
N THR A 985 -36.31 -50.30 34.70
CA THR A 985 -37.60 -49.71 34.32
C THR A 985 -38.17 -48.87 35.47
N SER A 986 -38.90 -47.80 35.15
CA SER A 986 -39.56 -46.90 36.11
C SER A 986 -40.96 -46.51 35.65
N ASN A 987 -41.82 -46.07 36.59
CA ASN A 987 -43.14 -45.48 36.34
C ASN A 987 -44.13 -46.28 35.45
N VAL A 988 -43.86 -47.57 35.22
CA VAL A 988 -44.58 -48.39 34.24
C VAL A 988 -46.09 -48.40 34.49
N GLY A 989 -46.87 -47.99 33.50
CA GLY A 989 -48.34 -48.05 33.53
C GLY A 989 -48.89 -49.40 33.04
N SER A 990 -50.18 -49.65 33.25
CA SER A 990 -50.87 -50.80 32.64
C SER A 990 -51.00 -50.67 31.11
N ASP A 991 -51.02 -49.44 30.62
CA ASP A 991 -51.36 -49.09 29.24
C ASP A 991 -50.13 -48.63 28.43
N ASN A 992 -48.98 -48.48 29.09
CA ASN A 992 -47.70 -47.99 28.55
C ASN A 992 -46.56 -48.83 29.14
N ILE A 993 -46.39 -50.06 28.66
CA ILE A 993 -45.32 -50.96 29.13
C ILE A 993 -44.09 -50.73 28.24
N PRO A 994 -42.92 -50.29 28.78
CA PRO A 994 -41.70 -50.14 27.98
C PRO A 994 -41.41 -51.37 27.12
N LYS A 995 -41.07 -51.19 25.85
CA LYS A 995 -41.11 -52.27 24.86
C LYS A 995 -39.79 -52.45 24.12
N ILE A 996 -39.30 -53.70 24.05
CA ILE A 996 -38.12 -54.10 23.27
C ILE A 996 -38.59 -55.03 22.14
N ILE A 997 -38.49 -54.57 20.90
CA ILE A 997 -38.86 -55.31 19.71
C ILE A 997 -37.61 -56.01 19.14
N VAL A 998 -37.67 -57.32 18.98
CA VAL A 998 -36.59 -58.23 18.56
C VAL A 998 -36.91 -58.74 17.15
N ASN A 999 -36.71 -57.88 16.16
CA ASN A 999 -37.09 -58.10 14.76
C ASN A 999 -36.04 -58.94 14.02
N GLY A 1000 -35.91 -60.23 14.38
CA GLY A 1000 -34.87 -61.13 13.88
C GLY A 1000 -33.44 -60.81 14.35
N GLY A 1001 -33.31 -59.99 15.40
CA GLY A 1001 -32.04 -59.61 16.04
C GLY A 1001 -31.75 -60.40 17.32
N THR A 1002 -30.63 -60.08 17.98
CA THR A 1002 -30.20 -60.64 19.27
C THR A 1002 -30.13 -59.55 20.35
N VAL A 1003 -30.70 -59.80 21.52
CA VAL A 1003 -30.58 -58.94 22.72
C VAL A 1003 -29.98 -59.75 23.86
N VAL A 1004 -29.02 -59.20 24.59
CA VAL A 1004 -28.34 -59.86 25.71
C VAL A 1004 -28.30 -58.95 26.93
N VAL A 1005 -28.95 -59.34 28.03
CA VAL A 1005 -28.99 -58.59 29.30
C VAL A 1005 -28.19 -59.29 30.39
N ALA A 1006 -27.08 -58.71 30.82
CA ALA A 1006 -26.01 -59.41 31.53
C ALA A 1006 -25.67 -58.84 32.93
N GLY A 1007 -26.67 -58.62 33.80
CA GLY A 1007 -26.39 -58.11 35.15
C GLY A 1007 -27.55 -57.84 36.12
N GLN A 1008 -28.17 -58.91 36.64
CA GLN A 1008 -28.90 -59.04 37.92
C GLN A 1008 -30.00 -58.02 38.35
N GLU A 1009 -31.11 -58.59 38.85
CA GLU A 1009 -32.26 -57.97 39.52
C GLU A 1009 -32.82 -56.65 38.93
N THR A 1010 -33.82 -56.78 38.06
CA THR A 1010 -34.71 -55.67 37.67
C THR A 1010 -35.54 -55.20 38.87
N ARG A 1011 -35.02 -54.25 39.65
CA ARG A 1011 -35.73 -53.70 40.81
C ARG A 1011 -36.75 -52.63 40.40
N ALA A 1012 -37.94 -53.07 40.01
CA ALA A 1012 -39.11 -52.21 39.89
C ALA A 1012 -39.34 -51.47 41.23
N THR A 1013 -39.07 -50.16 41.27
CA THR A 1013 -39.14 -49.35 42.50
C THR A 1013 -40.57 -48.95 42.89
N SER A 1014 -41.53 -49.20 42.01
CA SER A 1014 -42.97 -49.05 42.20
C SER A 1014 -43.73 -50.22 41.57
N SER A 1015 -44.94 -50.51 42.06
CA SER A 1015 -45.66 -51.76 41.79
C SER A 1015 -46.36 -51.82 40.43
N LEU A 1016 -45.65 -52.21 39.36
CA LEU A 1016 -46.25 -52.56 38.06
C LEU A 1016 -45.31 -53.41 37.16
N ALA A 1017 -45.60 -53.47 35.85
CA ALA A 1017 -45.01 -54.39 34.88
C ALA A 1017 -43.48 -54.24 34.69
N ALA A 1018 -42.81 -55.34 34.37
CA ALA A 1018 -41.52 -55.33 33.66
C ALA A 1018 -41.76 -54.95 32.19
N HIS A 1019 -40.70 -54.74 31.41
CA HIS A 1019 -40.83 -54.41 29.99
C HIS A 1019 -41.43 -55.57 29.17
N GLU A 1020 -42.01 -55.23 28.03
CA GLU A 1020 -42.46 -56.18 27.00
C GLU A 1020 -41.31 -56.55 26.07
N VAL A 1021 -41.23 -57.82 25.68
CA VAL A 1021 -40.37 -58.31 24.59
C VAL A 1021 -41.24 -58.83 23.45
N ASP A 1022 -41.14 -58.19 22.29
CA ASP A 1022 -41.96 -58.45 21.11
C ASP A 1022 -41.09 -58.98 19.96
N PHE A 1023 -41.38 -60.17 19.42
CA PHE A 1023 -40.60 -60.76 18.33
C PHE A 1023 -41.08 -60.33 16.92
N ALA A 1024 -42.11 -59.47 16.84
CA ALA A 1024 -42.67 -58.88 15.61
C ALA A 1024 -43.10 -59.90 14.52
N GLY A 1025 -43.21 -61.18 14.87
CA GLY A 1025 -43.48 -62.26 13.92
C GLY A 1025 -42.37 -62.51 12.89
N ILE A 1026 -41.12 -62.11 13.17
CA ILE A 1026 -39.98 -62.29 12.26
C ILE A 1026 -39.04 -63.37 12.81
N ASP A 1027 -38.94 -64.47 12.07
CA ASP A 1027 -38.21 -65.68 12.45
C ASP A 1027 -36.76 -65.45 12.90
N ASN A 1028 -36.34 -66.19 13.93
CA ASN A 1028 -34.98 -66.32 14.50
C ASN A 1028 -34.51 -65.16 15.41
N GLY A 1029 -35.41 -64.38 16.00
CA GLY A 1029 -35.06 -63.44 17.06
C GLY A 1029 -34.52 -64.16 18.31
N ILE A 1030 -33.58 -63.54 19.02
CA ILE A 1030 -32.98 -64.07 20.25
C ILE A 1030 -33.06 -63.03 21.37
N TYR A 1031 -33.66 -63.39 22.50
CA TYR A 1031 -33.62 -62.59 23.73
C TYR A 1031 -32.96 -63.40 24.86
N GLN A 1032 -31.79 -62.97 25.31
CA GLN A 1032 -31.01 -63.60 26.36
C GLN A 1032 -30.94 -62.73 27.62
N TYR A 1033 -31.07 -63.33 28.81
CA TYR A 1033 -30.86 -62.61 30.07
C TYR A 1033 -30.23 -63.48 31.18
N THR A 1034 -29.56 -62.84 32.14
CA THR A 1034 -29.01 -63.48 33.35
C THR A 1034 -29.56 -62.89 34.64
N GLY A 1035 -29.95 -63.77 35.58
CA GLY A 1035 -30.68 -63.41 36.80
C GLY A 1035 -32.20 -63.34 36.61
N SER A 1036 -32.90 -62.73 37.56
CA SER A 1036 -34.37 -62.60 37.51
C SER A 1036 -34.82 -61.28 36.89
N ILE A 1037 -35.57 -61.35 35.79
CA ILE A 1037 -36.44 -60.26 35.35
C ILE A 1037 -37.81 -60.45 36.04
N GLN A 1038 -38.28 -59.41 36.73
CA GLN A 1038 -39.48 -59.46 37.58
C GLN A 1038 -40.31 -58.19 37.42
N ASP A 1039 -41.58 -58.36 37.08
CA ASP A 1039 -42.63 -57.39 37.39
C ASP A 1039 -43.13 -57.52 38.84
N ALA A 1040 -44.15 -56.75 39.23
CA ALA A 1040 -44.84 -56.87 40.51
C ALA A 1040 -45.49 -58.26 40.79
N ASN A 1041 -45.51 -59.18 39.82
CA ASN A 1041 -46.01 -60.55 39.90
C ASN A 1041 -44.90 -61.62 39.67
N ASN A 1042 -43.64 -61.20 39.52
CA ASN A 1042 -42.46 -61.98 39.12
C ASN A 1042 -42.57 -62.64 37.73
N GLN A 1043 -42.94 -61.85 36.71
CA GLN A 1043 -43.17 -62.26 35.32
C GLN A 1043 -42.47 -61.33 34.31
N LEU A 1044 -42.23 -61.85 33.10
CA LEU A 1044 -41.84 -61.09 31.89
C LEU A 1044 -42.93 -61.26 30.82
N THR A 1045 -43.28 -60.19 30.10
CA THR A 1045 -44.25 -60.23 28.99
C THR A 1045 -43.58 -60.48 27.66
N VAL A 1046 -44.04 -61.50 26.93
CA VAL A 1046 -43.54 -61.89 25.62
C VAL A 1046 -44.68 -61.98 24.60
N THR A 1047 -44.50 -61.31 23.47
CA THR A 1047 -45.47 -61.16 22.37
C THR A 1047 -44.87 -61.60 21.03
N ASP A 1048 -45.74 -62.06 20.12
CA ASP A 1048 -45.47 -62.45 18.73
C ASP A 1048 -44.30 -63.45 18.49
N PHE A 1049 -44.00 -64.27 19.49
CA PHE A 1049 -42.98 -65.33 19.47
C PHE A 1049 -43.34 -66.50 18.53
N THR A 1050 -42.41 -66.86 17.65
CA THR A 1050 -42.54 -67.89 16.61
C THR A 1050 -41.86 -69.22 17.00
N LEU A 1051 -41.87 -70.21 16.10
CA LEU A 1051 -41.20 -71.52 16.32
C LEU A 1051 -39.68 -71.50 16.13
N SER A 1052 -39.13 -70.42 15.57
CA SER A 1052 -37.71 -70.27 15.24
C SER A 1052 -36.95 -69.35 16.21
N ASP A 1053 -37.69 -68.58 17.01
CA ASP A 1053 -37.16 -67.64 18.00
C ASP A 1053 -36.60 -68.34 19.24
N LYS A 1054 -35.75 -67.63 19.99
CA LYS A 1054 -35.12 -68.13 21.21
C LYS A 1054 -35.26 -67.17 22.37
N LEU A 1055 -35.79 -67.69 23.47
CA LEU A 1055 -35.69 -67.08 24.79
C LEU A 1055 -34.64 -67.84 25.61
N VAL A 1056 -33.54 -67.18 25.98
CA VAL A 1056 -32.37 -67.80 26.63
C VAL A 1056 -32.18 -67.26 28.04
N PHE A 1057 -32.23 -68.13 29.04
CA PHE A 1057 -32.15 -67.74 30.46
C PHE A 1057 -31.11 -68.57 31.21
N SER A 1058 -30.45 -67.96 32.20
CA SER A 1058 -29.52 -68.64 33.10
C SER A 1058 -30.26 -69.46 34.18
N ALA A 1059 -29.90 -70.73 34.36
CA ALA A 1059 -30.38 -71.50 35.52
C ALA A 1059 -29.72 -71.06 36.84
N GLN A 1060 -30.39 -71.33 37.96
CA GLN A 1060 -29.87 -71.10 39.31
C GLN A 1060 -28.72 -72.07 39.67
N GLU A 1061 -27.87 -71.66 40.60
CA GLU A 1061 -26.74 -72.48 41.08
C GLU A 1061 -27.24 -73.74 41.82
N GLY A 1062 -26.93 -74.91 41.29
CA GLY A 1062 -27.41 -76.21 41.80
C GLY A 1062 -28.08 -77.13 40.77
N TYR A 1063 -28.15 -76.73 39.50
CA TYR A 1063 -28.71 -77.55 38.41
C TYR A 1063 -27.96 -78.88 38.21
N LEU A 1064 -28.69 -79.96 37.86
CA LEU A 1064 -28.19 -81.32 37.63
C LEU A 1064 -28.85 -81.98 36.41
N GLU A 1065 -28.06 -82.73 35.63
CA GLU A 1065 -28.44 -83.40 34.36
C GLU A 1065 -29.65 -84.34 34.45
N GLU A 1066 -29.99 -84.85 35.64
CA GLU A 1066 -31.11 -85.79 35.85
C GLU A 1066 -32.48 -85.11 36.08
N THR A 1067 -32.55 -83.78 36.09
CA THR A 1067 -33.79 -83.06 36.41
C THR A 1067 -34.79 -83.06 35.25
N ARG A 1068 -36.07 -83.28 35.58
CA ARG A 1068 -37.17 -83.27 34.59
C ARG A 1068 -37.85 -81.90 34.58
N TYR A 1069 -37.71 -81.17 33.49
CA TYR A 1069 -38.53 -80.00 33.23
C TYR A 1069 -40.00 -80.36 33.07
N VAL A 1070 -40.87 -79.44 33.49
CA VAL A 1070 -42.32 -79.50 33.31
C VAL A 1070 -42.82 -78.10 32.99
N THR A 1071 -43.32 -77.92 31.76
CA THR A 1071 -44.02 -76.70 31.35
C THR A 1071 -45.51 -76.83 31.65
N SER A 1072 -46.11 -75.75 32.13
CA SER A 1072 -47.56 -75.65 32.33
C SER A 1072 -48.03 -74.27 31.90
N TYR A 1073 -49.25 -74.16 31.38
CA TYR A 1073 -49.83 -72.90 30.95
C TYR A 1073 -51.23 -72.74 31.51
N ALA A 1074 -51.50 -71.58 32.11
CA ALA A 1074 -52.81 -71.16 32.58
C ALA A 1074 -52.88 -69.63 32.60
N ASP A 1075 -54.05 -69.06 32.29
CA ASP A 1075 -54.34 -67.62 32.39
C ASP A 1075 -53.30 -66.70 31.70
N GLY A 1076 -52.72 -67.14 30.58
CA GLY A 1076 -51.68 -66.42 29.83
C GLY A 1076 -50.24 -66.66 30.31
N ILE A 1077 -50.04 -67.38 31.41
CA ILE A 1077 -48.72 -67.61 32.02
C ILE A 1077 -48.19 -68.98 31.63
N LEU A 1078 -47.16 -69.03 30.78
CA LEU A 1078 -46.28 -70.20 30.63
C LEU A 1078 -45.34 -70.28 31.83
N THR A 1079 -45.66 -71.17 32.78
CA THR A 1079 -44.80 -71.51 33.91
C THR A 1079 -43.90 -72.68 33.53
N VAL A 1080 -42.60 -72.41 33.46
CA VAL A 1080 -41.56 -73.44 33.39
C VAL A 1080 -41.17 -73.81 34.82
N GLY A 1081 -41.34 -75.09 35.16
CA GLY A 1081 -40.82 -75.67 36.39
C GLY A 1081 -39.88 -76.83 36.13
N TYR A 1082 -39.29 -77.34 37.21
CA TYR A 1082 -38.61 -78.63 37.23
C TYR A 1082 -39.15 -79.45 38.41
N VAL A 1083 -39.20 -80.78 38.26
CA VAL A 1083 -39.48 -81.67 39.39
C VAL A 1083 -38.19 -81.82 40.18
N ASN A 1084 -38.16 -81.31 41.41
CA ASN A 1084 -37.01 -81.47 42.30
C ASN A 1084 -36.89 -82.95 42.68
N ALA A 1085 -35.80 -83.60 42.26
CA ALA A 1085 -35.56 -85.03 42.45
C ALA A 1085 -35.48 -85.48 43.93
N THR A 1086 -35.29 -84.53 44.87
CA THR A 1086 -35.21 -84.79 46.32
C THR A 1086 -36.58 -84.71 47.01
N THR A 1087 -37.46 -83.79 46.57
CA THR A 1087 -38.77 -83.55 47.21
C THR A 1087 -39.94 -84.19 46.45
N GLY A 1088 -39.80 -84.36 45.13
CA GLY A 1088 -40.89 -84.75 44.23
C GLY A 1088 -41.87 -83.61 43.92
N GLU A 1089 -41.65 -82.41 44.46
CA GLU A 1089 -42.48 -81.23 44.17
C GLU A 1089 -42.01 -80.54 42.89
N THR A 1090 -42.92 -79.82 42.22
CA THR A 1090 -42.58 -78.99 41.05
C THR A 1090 -42.19 -77.59 41.53
N GLU A 1091 -40.91 -77.27 41.44
CA GLU A 1091 -40.40 -75.93 41.71
C GLU A 1091 -40.46 -75.09 40.43
N THR A 1092 -40.90 -73.84 40.54
CA THR A 1092 -40.95 -72.91 39.40
C THR A 1092 -39.55 -72.38 39.11
N LEU A 1093 -39.08 -72.58 37.88
CA LEU A 1093 -37.81 -72.06 37.38
C LEU A 1093 -37.99 -70.68 36.72
N ALA A 1094 -39.08 -70.50 35.96
CA ALA A 1094 -39.44 -69.22 35.32
C ALA A 1094 -40.96 -69.11 35.06
N LYS A 1095 -41.43 -67.87 34.88
CA LYS A 1095 -42.79 -67.56 34.43
C LYS A 1095 -42.77 -66.51 33.33
N PHE A 1096 -43.44 -66.82 32.23
CA PHE A 1096 -43.53 -65.96 31.05
C PHE A 1096 -45.01 -65.67 30.79
N ASN A 1097 -45.39 -64.40 30.69
CA ASN A 1097 -46.70 -64.02 30.14
C ASN A 1097 -46.59 -64.22 28.62
N TYR A 1098 -47.07 -65.36 28.15
CA TYR A 1098 -47.03 -65.80 26.76
C TYR A 1098 -48.38 -65.48 26.12
N SER A 1099 -48.41 -64.43 25.30
CA SER A 1099 -49.53 -64.18 24.39
C SER A 1099 -49.18 -64.82 23.04
N PRO A 1100 -49.86 -65.89 22.60
CA PRO A 1100 -49.61 -66.48 21.28
C PRO A 1100 -49.98 -65.48 20.17
N ALA A 1101 -49.14 -65.42 19.13
CA ALA A 1101 -49.33 -64.55 17.96
C ALA A 1101 -50.67 -64.75 17.23
N ASP A 1102 -51.30 -65.91 17.41
CA ASP A 1102 -52.71 -66.14 17.10
C ASP A 1102 -53.40 -66.82 18.30
N SER A 1103 -54.47 -66.19 18.77
CA SER A 1103 -55.42 -66.71 19.76
C SER A 1103 -56.03 -68.09 19.47
N SER A 1104 -55.84 -68.64 18.26
CA SER A 1104 -56.28 -70.00 17.89
C SER A 1104 -55.23 -71.10 18.09
N GLN A 1105 -53.99 -70.75 18.48
CA GLN A 1105 -52.89 -71.70 18.74
C GLN A 1105 -52.98 -72.29 20.16
N ASP A 1106 -53.00 -73.62 20.26
CA ASP A 1106 -52.74 -74.34 21.51
C ASP A 1106 -51.23 -74.29 21.86
N VAL A 1107 -50.91 -74.34 23.15
CA VAL A 1107 -49.54 -74.14 23.66
C VAL A 1107 -48.58 -75.24 23.18
N PRO A 1108 -47.41 -74.88 22.63
CA PRO A 1108 -46.46 -75.86 22.10
C PRO A 1108 -45.78 -76.69 23.21
N ASN A 1109 -45.44 -77.94 22.87
CA ASN A 1109 -44.57 -78.77 23.70
C ASN A 1109 -43.13 -78.21 23.68
N VAL A 1110 -42.79 -77.47 24.73
CA VAL A 1110 -41.45 -76.93 24.98
C VAL A 1110 -40.54 -78.02 25.55
N ILE A 1111 -39.39 -78.22 24.91
CA ILE A 1111 -38.21 -78.85 25.48
C ILE A 1111 -37.20 -77.75 25.81
N ILE A 1112 -36.48 -77.93 26.91
CA ILE A 1112 -35.44 -77.01 27.35
C ILE A 1112 -34.10 -77.72 27.18
N GLN A 1113 -33.23 -77.15 26.35
CA GLN A 1113 -31.93 -77.72 26.00
C GLN A 1113 -30.81 -76.74 26.42
N GLU A 1114 -29.63 -77.24 26.76
CA GLU A 1114 -28.44 -76.37 26.90
C GLU A 1114 -28.22 -75.56 25.61
N SER A 1115 -28.03 -74.25 25.78
CA SER A 1115 -27.91 -73.31 24.67
C SER A 1115 -26.52 -73.38 24.05
N SER A 1116 -26.44 -73.70 22.75
CA SER A 1116 -25.17 -73.60 22.00
C SER A 1116 -24.62 -72.16 21.96
N SER A 1117 -25.47 -71.18 22.26
CA SER A 1117 -25.18 -69.75 22.33
C SER A 1117 -24.75 -69.28 23.75
N SER A 1118 -24.94 -70.08 24.79
CA SER A 1118 -24.60 -69.68 26.17
C SER A 1118 -24.22 -70.86 27.06
N PRO A 1119 -22.98 -70.93 27.60
CA PRO A 1119 -22.48 -72.10 28.35
C PRO A 1119 -23.12 -72.30 29.73
N THR A 1120 -24.08 -71.46 30.12
CA THR A 1120 -24.92 -71.59 31.33
C THR A 1120 -26.40 -71.26 31.07
N GLY A 1121 -26.77 -71.03 29.81
CA GLY A 1121 -28.11 -70.69 29.39
C GLY A 1121 -28.83 -71.86 28.72
N TYR A 1122 -30.16 -71.77 28.63
CA TYR A 1122 -30.99 -72.81 28.04
C TYR A 1122 -31.88 -72.23 26.94
N ASP A 1123 -31.98 -72.95 25.82
CA ASP A 1123 -32.88 -72.63 24.70
C ASP A 1123 -34.28 -73.21 24.95
N LEU A 1124 -35.30 -72.41 24.67
CA LEU A 1124 -36.71 -72.81 24.63
C LEU A 1124 -37.04 -73.41 23.25
N ILE A 1125 -36.95 -74.74 23.07
CA ILE A 1125 -37.07 -75.40 21.75
C ILE A 1125 -38.41 -76.15 21.64
N ILE A 1126 -39.13 -75.95 20.53
CA ILE A 1126 -40.42 -76.61 20.26
C ILE A 1126 -40.21 -77.76 19.27
N THR A 1127 -40.52 -79.00 19.66
CA THR A 1127 -40.04 -80.20 18.94
C THR A 1127 -41.12 -80.99 18.20
N GLN A 1128 -40.77 -81.54 17.03
CA GLN A 1128 -41.60 -82.50 16.28
C GLN A 1128 -41.17 -83.94 16.58
N CYS A 1129 -42.12 -84.80 16.99
CA CYS A 1129 -41.82 -86.16 17.44
C CYS A 1129 -42.07 -87.24 16.37
N PHE A 1130 -41.56 -88.44 16.61
CA PHE A 1130 -42.05 -89.70 16.05
C PHE A 1130 -43.05 -90.36 17.01
N LEU A 1131 -43.83 -91.34 16.53
CA LEU A 1131 -44.76 -92.13 17.36
C LEU A 1131 -44.23 -93.54 17.59
N THR A 1132 -44.56 -94.14 18.75
CA THR A 1132 -44.23 -95.53 19.09
C THR A 1132 -44.64 -96.50 17.98
N GLY A 1133 -43.73 -97.39 17.59
CA GLY A 1133 -43.90 -98.31 16.46
C GLY A 1133 -43.48 -97.72 15.09
N THR A 1134 -43.05 -96.45 15.02
CA THR A 1134 -42.43 -95.90 13.81
C THR A 1134 -41.11 -96.63 13.55
N HIS A 1135 -40.97 -97.25 12.38
CA HIS A 1135 -39.71 -97.87 11.95
C HIS A 1135 -38.80 -96.83 11.29
N LEU A 1136 -37.57 -96.72 11.78
CA LEU A 1136 -36.48 -95.96 11.16
C LEU A 1136 -35.44 -96.95 10.62
N LEU A 1137 -34.79 -96.59 9.52
CA LEU A 1137 -33.77 -97.43 8.88
C LEU A 1137 -32.41 -97.21 9.57
N THR A 1138 -31.73 -98.29 9.95
CA THR A 1138 -30.32 -98.34 10.36
C THR A 1138 -29.49 -99.04 9.27
N PRO A 1139 -28.13 -98.99 9.33
CA PRO A 1139 -27.28 -99.76 8.41
C PRO A 1139 -27.54 -101.28 8.44
N GLU A 1140 -28.04 -101.81 9.55
CA GLU A 1140 -28.32 -103.23 9.80
C GLU A 1140 -29.75 -103.65 9.43
N GLY A 1141 -30.69 -102.71 9.35
CA GLY A 1141 -32.10 -102.96 9.03
C GLY A 1141 -33.04 -101.92 9.62
N GLU A 1142 -34.36 -102.15 9.57
CA GLU A 1142 -35.32 -101.26 10.20
C GLU A 1142 -35.51 -101.59 11.69
N VAL A 1143 -35.40 -100.57 12.56
CA VAL A 1143 -35.62 -100.65 14.02
C VAL A 1143 -36.75 -99.68 14.39
N THR A 1144 -37.60 -100.03 15.35
CA THR A 1144 -38.65 -99.10 15.82
C THR A 1144 -38.08 -98.04 16.77
N VAL A 1145 -38.63 -96.83 16.71
CA VAL A 1145 -38.07 -95.65 17.40
C VAL A 1145 -37.95 -95.83 18.92
N GLU A 1146 -38.88 -96.55 19.55
CA GLU A 1146 -38.82 -96.87 20.98
C GLU A 1146 -37.76 -97.91 21.39
N ASN A 1147 -37.08 -98.55 20.42
CA ASN A 1147 -35.95 -99.46 20.64
C ASN A 1147 -34.60 -98.81 20.29
N LEU A 1148 -34.59 -97.58 19.77
CA LEU A 1148 -33.37 -96.82 19.46
C LEU A 1148 -32.90 -96.01 20.67
N LYS A 1149 -31.59 -95.80 20.78
CA LYS A 1149 -30.92 -95.10 21.88
C LYS A 1149 -29.69 -94.33 21.37
N ALA A 1150 -29.10 -93.51 22.23
CA ALA A 1150 -27.81 -92.88 21.97
C ALA A 1150 -26.72 -93.92 21.64
N GLY A 1151 -25.91 -93.63 20.63
CA GLY A 1151 -24.86 -94.50 20.08
C GLY A 1151 -25.30 -95.46 18.96
N ASP A 1152 -26.60 -95.64 18.72
CA ASP A 1152 -27.09 -96.41 17.56
C ASP A 1152 -26.95 -95.58 16.27
N GLN A 1153 -26.90 -96.26 15.12
CA GLN A 1153 -26.82 -95.61 13.79
C GLN A 1153 -28.19 -95.57 13.10
N VAL A 1154 -28.47 -94.49 12.37
CA VAL A 1154 -29.65 -94.35 11.49
C VAL A 1154 -29.26 -93.82 10.11
N ILE A 1155 -30.02 -94.22 9.10
CA ILE A 1155 -29.86 -93.79 7.72
C ILE A 1155 -30.71 -92.55 7.47
N THR A 1156 -30.05 -91.43 7.17
CA THR A 1156 -30.67 -90.18 6.72
C THR A 1156 -30.53 -90.00 5.20
N LEU A 1157 -31.22 -89.00 4.65
CA LEU A 1157 -31.10 -88.59 3.25
C LEU A 1157 -30.38 -87.24 3.15
N GLU A 1158 -29.15 -87.24 2.64
CA GLU A 1158 -28.38 -86.01 2.38
C GLU A 1158 -28.12 -85.90 0.87
N ASN A 1159 -28.53 -84.79 0.25
CA ASN A 1159 -28.40 -84.57 -1.20
C ASN A 1159 -28.95 -85.73 -2.08
N GLY A 1160 -29.99 -86.42 -1.59
CA GLY A 1160 -30.59 -87.59 -2.26
C GLY A 1160 -29.78 -88.90 -2.12
N GLN A 1161 -28.69 -88.90 -1.35
CA GLN A 1161 -27.91 -90.09 -1.00
C GLN A 1161 -28.29 -90.57 0.41
N GLN A 1162 -28.24 -91.89 0.65
CA GLN A 1162 -28.40 -92.45 1.99
C GLN A 1162 -27.07 -92.35 2.77
N VAL A 1163 -27.10 -91.76 3.97
CA VAL A 1163 -25.93 -91.52 4.81
C VAL A 1163 -26.20 -92.02 6.23
N SER A 1164 -25.23 -92.72 6.84
CA SER A 1164 -25.33 -93.13 8.25
C SER A 1164 -25.00 -91.97 9.18
N LYS A 1165 -25.81 -91.78 10.22
CA LYS A 1165 -25.62 -90.81 11.30
C LYS A 1165 -25.80 -91.50 12.65
N GLU A 1166 -25.05 -91.05 13.65
CA GLU A 1166 -25.19 -91.52 15.02
C GLU A 1166 -26.35 -90.81 15.73
N ILE A 1167 -27.17 -91.56 16.46
CA ILE A 1167 -28.13 -91.00 17.40
C ILE A 1167 -27.35 -90.49 18.62
N VAL A 1168 -27.39 -89.19 18.88
CA VAL A 1168 -26.77 -88.61 20.08
C VAL A 1168 -27.69 -88.64 21.31
N TRP A 1169 -29.00 -88.67 21.11
CA TRP A 1169 -30.02 -88.70 22.16
C TRP A 1169 -31.33 -89.31 21.64
N ALA A 1170 -32.11 -89.91 22.54
CA ALA A 1170 -33.48 -90.36 22.28
C ALA A 1170 -34.36 -90.18 23.53
N GLY A 1171 -35.63 -89.84 23.36
CA GLY A 1171 -36.59 -89.62 24.44
C GLY A 1171 -38.03 -89.92 24.05
N THR A 1172 -38.91 -90.03 25.05
CA THR A 1172 -40.31 -90.49 24.89
C THR A 1172 -41.26 -89.69 25.77
N MET A 1173 -42.46 -89.38 25.27
CA MET A 1173 -43.54 -88.71 26.01
C MET A 1173 -44.89 -89.36 25.66
N ASP A 1174 -45.72 -89.62 26.66
CA ASP A 1174 -47.11 -90.05 26.48
C ASP A 1174 -48.03 -88.83 26.29
N VAL A 1175 -48.84 -88.82 25.22
CA VAL A 1175 -49.78 -87.72 24.90
C VAL A 1175 -51.22 -88.20 25.03
N ASN A 1176 -52.00 -87.57 25.91
CA ASN A 1176 -53.41 -87.91 26.13
C ASN A 1176 -54.35 -86.88 25.48
N VAL A 1177 -54.73 -87.15 24.23
CA VAL A 1177 -55.64 -86.33 23.40
C VAL A 1177 -56.98 -86.01 24.08
N ASN A 1178 -57.39 -86.74 25.12
CA ASN A 1178 -58.69 -86.53 25.74
C ASN A 1178 -58.80 -85.31 26.68
N HIS A 1179 -57.69 -84.72 27.11
CA HIS A 1179 -57.69 -83.52 27.98
C HIS A 1179 -57.86 -82.19 27.25
N TYR A 1180 -57.80 -82.18 25.90
CA TYR A 1180 -57.82 -80.96 25.10
C TYR A 1180 -59.20 -80.75 24.44
N GLU A 1181 -59.63 -79.50 24.30
CA GLU A 1181 -60.92 -79.18 23.65
C GLU A 1181 -60.83 -79.32 22.12
N ASN A 1182 -59.75 -78.81 21.51
CA ASN A 1182 -59.49 -78.95 20.08
C ASN A 1182 -58.72 -80.22 19.74
N LYS A 1183 -59.40 -81.37 19.72
CA LYS A 1183 -58.75 -82.69 19.51
C LYS A 1183 -58.22 -82.93 18.09
N GLY A 1184 -58.65 -82.14 17.10
CA GLY A 1184 -58.34 -82.36 15.68
C GLY A 1184 -56.84 -82.39 15.34
N PRO A 1185 -56.05 -81.37 15.74
CA PRO A 1185 -54.61 -81.30 15.48
C PRO A 1185 -53.76 -82.29 16.30
N LEU A 1186 -54.34 -82.98 17.28
CA LEU A 1186 -53.64 -83.89 18.19
C LEU A 1186 -53.79 -85.37 17.81
N TYR A 1187 -54.79 -85.72 17.00
CA TYR A 1187 -54.91 -87.07 16.45
C TYR A 1187 -53.87 -87.30 15.33
N PRO A 1188 -53.10 -88.40 15.38
CA PRO A 1188 -52.02 -88.64 14.41
C PRO A 1188 -52.55 -88.90 13.00
N VAL A 1189 -51.73 -88.58 12.00
CA VAL A 1189 -52.02 -88.92 10.59
C VAL A 1189 -51.52 -90.34 10.31
N ARG A 1190 -52.44 -91.22 9.90
CA ARG A 1190 -52.13 -92.53 9.33
C ARG A 1190 -51.99 -92.42 7.82
N ILE A 1191 -50.76 -92.58 7.35
CA ILE A 1191 -50.41 -92.81 5.94
C ILE A 1191 -50.44 -94.32 5.74
N LYS A 1192 -51.48 -94.84 5.08
CA LYS A 1192 -51.64 -96.30 4.91
C LYS A 1192 -50.57 -96.88 3.99
N ALA A 1193 -50.35 -98.19 4.12
CA ALA A 1193 -49.54 -98.94 3.18
C ALA A 1193 -49.94 -98.61 1.72
N HIS A 1194 -48.94 -98.29 0.91
CA HIS A 1194 -49.05 -97.97 -0.51
C HIS A 1194 -49.78 -96.65 -0.86
N ALA A 1195 -49.90 -95.70 0.09
CA ALA A 1195 -50.61 -94.45 -0.12
C ALA A 1195 -50.06 -93.53 -1.24
N PHE A 1196 -48.75 -93.57 -1.51
CA PHE A 1196 -48.08 -92.78 -2.56
C PHE A 1196 -47.71 -93.63 -3.80
N GLY A 1197 -47.62 -94.95 -3.64
CA GLY A 1197 -47.23 -95.88 -4.71
C GLY A 1197 -47.09 -97.31 -4.17
N LEU A 1198 -46.89 -98.30 -5.04
CA LEU A 1198 -46.69 -99.69 -4.57
C LEU A 1198 -45.46 -99.76 -3.64
N ASN A 1199 -45.65 -100.32 -2.44
CA ASN A 1199 -44.66 -100.33 -1.35
C ASN A 1199 -44.20 -98.94 -0.84
N GLN A 1200 -44.95 -97.87 -1.11
CA GLN A 1200 -44.66 -96.51 -0.65
C GLN A 1200 -45.87 -95.91 0.11
N PRO A 1201 -45.88 -95.89 1.45
CA PRO A 1201 -44.98 -96.65 2.34
C PRO A 1201 -45.20 -98.17 2.25
N CYS A 1202 -44.27 -98.96 2.80
CA CYS A 1202 -44.31 -100.42 2.77
C CYS A 1202 -45.30 -101.02 3.80
N ARG A 1203 -45.71 -100.24 4.79
CA ARG A 1203 -46.72 -100.53 5.83
C ARG A 1203 -47.49 -99.26 6.18
N ASP A 1204 -48.52 -99.37 7.00
CA ASP A 1204 -49.14 -98.21 7.63
C ASP A 1204 -48.12 -97.45 8.50
N LEU A 1205 -47.93 -96.17 8.22
CA LEU A 1205 -47.08 -95.26 8.98
C LEU A 1205 -47.98 -94.28 9.76
N LEU A 1206 -47.69 -94.11 11.05
CA LEU A 1206 -48.33 -93.13 11.92
C LEU A 1206 -47.34 -92.02 12.23
N VAL A 1207 -47.75 -90.77 12.05
CA VAL A 1207 -46.96 -89.58 12.39
C VAL A 1207 -47.82 -88.49 13.00
N PRO A 1208 -47.27 -87.57 13.81
CA PRO A 1208 -47.97 -86.34 14.21
C PRO A 1208 -48.38 -85.50 12.98
N PRO A 1209 -49.47 -84.71 13.04
CA PRO A 1209 -49.98 -83.98 11.86
C PRO A 1209 -49.00 -82.98 11.22
N GLU A 1210 -48.06 -82.44 12.00
CA GLU A 1210 -47.01 -81.52 11.53
C GLU A 1210 -45.77 -82.21 10.94
N HIS A 1211 -45.61 -83.52 11.19
CA HIS A 1211 -44.43 -84.26 10.75
C HIS A 1211 -44.32 -84.24 9.22
N THR A 1212 -43.17 -83.84 8.70
CA THR A 1212 -43.00 -83.64 7.25
C THR A 1212 -42.63 -84.94 6.53
N ILE A 1213 -43.23 -85.15 5.36
CA ILE A 1213 -43.02 -86.31 4.49
C ILE A 1213 -42.35 -85.83 3.20
N PHE A 1214 -41.27 -86.50 2.80
CA PHE A 1214 -40.57 -86.18 1.55
C PHE A 1214 -41.27 -86.84 0.34
N VAL A 1215 -41.79 -86.02 -0.58
CA VAL A 1215 -42.51 -86.44 -1.79
C VAL A 1215 -42.07 -85.58 -2.97
N ASP A 1216 -41.73 -86.21 -4.11
CA ASP A 1216 -41.37 -85.56 -5.39
C ASP A 1216 -40.36 -84.40 -5.30
N GLY A 1217 -39.47 -84.44 -4.31
CA GLY A 1217 -38.40 -83.44 -4.10
C GLY A 1217 -38.70 -82.38 -3.03
N GLY A 1218 -39.90 -82.36 -2.44
CA GLY A 1218 -40.29 -81.42 -1.37
C GLY A 1218 -40.65 -82.11 -0.05
N LEU A 1219 -40.56 -81.37 1.05
CA LEU A 1219 -41.07 -81.77 2.37
C LEU A 1219 -42.48 -81.20 2.57
N ILE A 1220 -43.46 -82.05 2.91
CA ILE A 1220 -44.87 -81.65 3.06
C ILE A 1220 -45.41 -82.16 4.41
N PRO A 1221 -45.96 -81.30 5.29
CA PRO A 1221 -46.56 -81.72 6.56
C PRO A 1221 -47.70 -82.74 6.36
N ALA A 1222 -47.73 -83.80 7.18
CA ALA A 1222 -48.64 -84.93 7.01
C ALA A 1222 -50.12 -84.53 6.93
N ARG A 1223 -50.56 -83.49 7.67
CA ARG A 1223 -51.95 -83.00 7.60
C ARG A 1223 -52.36 -82.50 6.21
N MET A 1224 -51.43 -81.91 5.45
CA MET A 1224 -51.68 -81.40 4.10
C MET A 1224 -51.83 -82.52 3.06
N LEU A 1225 -51.42 -83.74 3.40
CA LEU A 1225 -51.53 -84.93 2.56
C LEU A 1225 -52.80 -85.74 2.83
N VAL A 1226 -53.61 -85.36 3.84
CA VAL A 1226 -54.84 -86.06 4.22
C VAL A 1226 -55.88 -86.00 3.10
N ASN A 1227 -56.17 -87.16 2.50
CA ASN A 1227 -57.10 -87.31 1.38
C ASN A 1227 -58.39 -88.07 1.76
N GLY A 1228 -58.55 -88.41 3.04
CA GLY A 1228 -59.72 -89.13 3.57
C GLY A 1228 -59.83 -90.59 3.13
N ARG A 1229 -58.81 -91.16 2.48
CA ARG A 1229 -58.84 -92.51 1.90
C ARG A 1229 -57.59 -93.33 2.23
N SER A 1230 -56.46 -93.00 1.60
CA SER A 1230 -55.15 -93.62 1.84
C SER A 1230 -54.35 -92.89 2.90
N ILE A 1231 -54.60 -91.60 3.09
CA ILE A 1231 -54.02 -90.78 4.17
C ILE A 1231 -55.18 -90.16 4.95
N ILE A 1232 -55.23 -90.45 6.25
CA ILE A 1232 -56.34 -90.09 7.14
C ILE A 1232 -55.81 -89.56 8.48
N VAL A 1233 -56.57 -88.68 9.14
CA VAL A 1233 -56.44 -88.49 10.59
C VAL A 1233 -56.98 -89.73 11.28
N ASP A 1234 -56.24 -90.30 12.22
CA ASP A 1234 -56.58 -91.53 12.93
C ASP A 1234 -57.02 -91.23 14.37
N THR A 1235 -58.32 -91.40 14.61
CA THR A 1235 -58.95 -91.21 15.92
C THR A 1235 -59.24 -92.54 16.63
N THR A 1236 -58.55 -93.62 16.27
CA THR A 1236 -58.85 -94.99 16.74
C THR A 1236 -57.78 -95.62 17.65
N ILE A 1237 -56.78 -94.81 18.04
CA ILE A 1237 -55.61 -95.19 18.83
C ILE A 1237 -55.74 -94.69 20.27
#